data_AF-A0A378IG71-F1
#
_entry.id   AF-A0A378IG71-F1
#
_cell.length_a   1.000
_cell.length_b   1.000
_cell.length_c   1.000
_cell.angle_alpha   90.00
_cell.angle_beta   90.00
_cell.angle_gamma   90.00
#
_symmetry.space_group_name_H-M   'P 1'
#
loop_
_entity.id
_entity.type
_entity.pdbx_description
1 polymer ?
#
loop_
_entity_poly.entity_id
_entity_poly.type
_entity_poly.pdbx_seq_one_letter_code
_entity_poly.pdbx_strand_id
1 'polypeptide(L)'
;MYCVSMAGNFRVEDITPGPVSNSSGHEAYLKAIYNPPDQQTPPYRIIYKKNKHGRADFSRLEVTFSQLARLFLLPNLTPTHHLVIDEEKNVIGLAVQHLAYVIANKEGLDTSFYELTDPQHLGCAHGALKVDDPTKIPIYFLNNLPQGFYASLVEAETNGILTIDYESLASILSTSYTLEEDDLHKGNFGFYLVEKDGKPHAVFFKIDHDLMFVDSIMGFQTRRPFHLTHGAHAFDITVDDLMSLACLKNSCNSYWPTKFGYIANPFDNKEYRNYADIDAFARLSNNAAFIKAKWKSFYKHILIPTQLIECTLKECSDMKKASDRAQVALVTQTLTARLARLRAVLFSIKEFRDYVSQLNEQETKALLKEIIPLHGHNESLIQQVQESFVRSKTLCHEKHGFENGDTPLHTAIKMGEYRYEETISMFGQFINVKNKEGKTPLDVALERVHTFRGDQNVGKNAYFIMKHLLNNGARKTNLYKLADIDSAVKAYRYSNPYVQEIRASMSYGEFKRILRNIGEDHRFCLKFQKNLAVECIKRFIEVNKQHPNFEDRLLQLRNDINGYSSDEESAGVKYIRQLRSKLWIIRQLRGLYGWTSTQWEINSTINQALEQHKAKKPSCFSFFSSTQQREHVHKDLVLDNRSSLVMG
;
A
#
# COMPACT_ATOMS: atom_id res chain seq x y z
N MET A 1 1.33 -31.65 -11.11
CA MET A 1 1.09 -30.31 -11.69
C MET A 1 -0.23 -29.78 -11.13
N TYR A 2 -0.23 -29.27 -9.89
CA TYR A 2 -1.44 -28.76 -9.23
C TYR A 2 -1.50 -27.23 -9.36
N CYS A 3 -1.59 -26.74 -10.59
CA CYS A 3 -1.83 -25.33 -10.86
C CYS A 3 -3.21 -25.20 -11.51
N VAL A 4 -4.26 -25.40 -10.71
CA VAL A 4 -5.58 -24.92 -11.10
C VAL A 4 -5.51 -23.41 -10.99
N SER A 5 -5.57 -22.74 -12.13
CA SER A 5 -5.89 -21.32 -12.23
C SER A 5 -7.27 -21.09 -11.61
N MET A 6 -7.35 -20.96 -10.29
CA MET A 6 -8.60 -20.66 -9.59
C MET A 6 -8.86 -19.16 -9.61
N ALA A 7 -9.14 -18.62 -10.79
CA ALA A 7 -9.68 -17.28 -10.90
C ALA A 7 -11.18 -17.34 -10.53
N GLY A 8 -11.51 -17.09 -9.26
CA GLY A 8 -12.91 -17.04 -8.83
C GLY A 8 -13.10 -16.92 -7.32
N ASN A 9 -14.26 -16.39 -6.94
CA ASN A 9 -14.79 -16.47 -5.58
C ASN A 9 -15.34 -17.89 -5.35
N PHE A 10 -15.18 -18.42 -4.14
CA PHE A 10 -15.76 -19.71 -3.76
C PHE A 10 -17.18 -19.49 -3.26
N ARG A 11 -18.07 -20.44 -3.56
CA ARG A 11 -19.40 -20.45 -2.95
C ARG A 11 -19.34 -21.21 -1.63
N VAL A 12 -20.08 -20.74 -0.64
CA VAL A 12 -20.13 -21.40 0.67
C VAL A 12 -20.71 -22.81 0.60
N GLU A 13 -21.65 -23.06 -0.33
CA GLU A 13 -22.28 -24.36 -0.57
C GLU A 13 -21.27 -25.45 -1.00
N ASP A 14 -20.17 -25.04 -1.62
CA ASP A 14 -19.09 -25.92 -2.08
C ASP A 14 -18.08 -26.24 -0.95
N ILE A 15 -18.22 -25.65 0.24
CA ILE A 15 -17.26 -25.78 1.35
C ILE A 15 -17.83 -26.66 2.46
N THR A 16 -17.11 -27.73 2.80
CA THR A 16 -17.34 -28.51 4.02
C THR A 16 -16.41 -28.00 5.13
N PRO A 17 -16.90 -27.26 6.14
CA PRO A 17 -16.05 -26.52 7.08
C PRO A 17 -15.25 -27.40 8.06
N GLY A 18 -15.75 -28.57 8.47
CA GLY A 18 -15.15 -29.32 9.58
C GLY A 18 -15.31 -28.58 10.93
N PRO A 19 -14.52 -28.92 11.98
CA PRO A 19 -14.68 -28.32 13.30
C PRO A 19 -14.20 -26.87 13.36
N VAL A 20 -14.93 -26.05 14.11
CA VAL A 20 -14.56 -24.65 14.42
C VAL A 20 -13.28 -24.62 15.24
N SER A 21 -12.38 -23.71 14.89
CA SER A 21 -11.20 -23.33 15.65
C SER A 21 -11.38 -21.94 16.24
N ASN A 22 -11.22 -21.85 17.57
CA ASN A 22 -11.26 -20.57 18.31
C ASN A 22 -9.86 -19.95 18.48
N SER A 23 -8.89 -20.34 17.65
CA SER A 23 -7.48 -19.91 17.76
C SER A 23 -7.22 -18.53 17.15
N SER A 24 -8.22 -17.93 16.50
CA SER A 24 -8.10 -16.65 15.78
C SER A 24 -9.12 -15.63 16.29
N GLY A 25 -8.96 -14.36 15.91
CA GLY A 25 -9.90 -13.28 16.26
C GLY A 25 -11.27 -13.36 15.58
N HIS A 26 -11.52 -14.39 14.77
CA HIS A 26 -12.79 -14.71 14.15
C HIS A 26 -12.98 -16.23 14.00
N GLU A 27 -14.20 -16.65 13.66
CA GLU A 27 -14.53 -18.07 13.48
C GLU A 27 -13.80 -18.64 12.26
N ALA A 28 -12.89 -19.59 12.49
CA ALA A 28 -12.05 -20.19 11.45
C ALA A 28 -12.16 -21.71 11.47
N TYR A 29 -11.99 -22.31 10.30
CA TYR A 29 -12.17 -23.73 10.03
C TYR A 29 -10.91 -24.26 9.35
N LEU A 30 -9.98 -24.78 10.16
CA LEU A 30 -8.63 -25.18 9.71
C LEU A 30 -8.61 -26.51 8.92
N LYS A 31 -9.69 -27.28 8.99
CA LYS A 31 -9.83 -28.59 8.32
C LYS A 31 -10.94 -28.57 7.25
N ALA A 32 -11.19 -27.40 6.67
CA ALA A 32 -12.21 -27.26 5.66
C ALA A 32 -11.79 -27.96 4.36
N ILE A 33 -12.78 -28.46 3.62
CA ILE A 33 -12.60 -29.11 2.32
C ILE A 33 -13.43 -28.32 1.30
N TYR A 34 -12.80 -27.93 0.21
CA TYR A 34 -13.50 -27.37 -0.94
C TYR A 34 -13.86 -28.50 -1.90
N ASN A 35 -15.10 -28.52 -2.35
CA ASN A 35 -15.66 -29.49 -3.30
C ASN A 35 -15.97 -28.75 -4.61
N PRO A 36 -15.05 -28.74 -5.59
CA PRO A 36 -15.25 -28.02 -6.84
C PRO A 36 -16.54 -28.44 -7.56
N PRO A 37 -17.34 -27.48 -8.06
CA PRO A 37 -18.60 -27.80 -8.73
C PRO A 37 -18.41 -28.43 -10.11
N ASP A 38 -17.20 -28.34 -10.69
CA ASP A 38 -16.89 -28.88 -12.02
C ASP A 38 -16.87 -30.41 -12.10
N GLN A 39 -16.91 -31.11 -10.94
CA GLN A 39 -16.81 -32.57 -10.78
C GLN A 39 -15.58 -33.23 -11.42
N GLN A 40 -14.67 -32.44 -12.02
CA GLN A 40 -13.43 -32.90 -12.64
C GLN A 40 -12.25 -32.70 -11.69
N THR A 41 -12.31 -31.66 -10.87
CA THR A 41 -11.30 -31.35 -9.87
C THR A 41 -11.67 -32.08 -8.57
N PRO A 42 -10.80 -32.97 -8.04
CA PRO A 42 -11.10 -33.67 -6.79
C PRO A 42 -11.16 -32.68 -5.61
N PRO A 43 -11.94 -32.98 -4.56
CA PRO A 43 -11.95 -32.18 -3.34
C PRO A 43 -10.56 -32.02 -2.73
N TYR A 44 -10.27 -30.84 -2.20
CA TYR A 44 -8.96 -30.55 -1.61
C TYR A 44 -9.07 -29.67 -0.37
N ARG A 45 -8.04 -29.68 0.48
CA ARG A 45 -8.04 -28.97 1.77
C ARG A 45 -7.88 -27.46 1.60
N ILE A 46 -8.65 -26.72 2.39
CA ILE A 46 -8.56 -25.26 2.53
C ILE A 46 -8.68 -24.87 4.01
N ILE A 47 -8.34 -23.63 4.31
CA ILE A 47 -8.71 -22.98 5.57
C ILE A 47 -9.84 -22.00 5.25
N TYR A 48 -10.98 -22.14 5.90
CA TYR A 48 -12.11 -21.22 5.73
C TYR A 48 -12.23 -20.29 6.93
N LYS A 49 -12.19 -18.98 6.69
CA LYS A 49 -12.31 -17.93 7.70
C LYS A 49 -13.60 -17.14 7.45
N LYS A 50 -14.50 -17.06 8.44
CA LYS A 50 -15.68 -16.16 8.34
C LYS A 50 -15.25 -14.71 8.48
N ASN A 51 -16.08 -13.78 8.00
CA ASN A 51 -15.85 -12.34 8.15
C ASN A 51 -15.51 -11.94 9.58
N LYS A 52 -14.34 -11.31 9.75
CA LYS A 52 -13.89 -10.76 11.03
C LYS A 52 -14.89 -9.71 11.52
N HIS A 53 -15.45 -9.90 12.72
CA HIS A 53 -16.52 -9.06 13.29
C HIS A 53 -17.76 -8.91 12.38
N GLY A 54 -18.03 -9.87 11.50
CA GLY A 54 -19.14 -9.80 10.53
C GLY A 54 -18.94 -8.79 9.40
N ARG A 55 -17.74 -8.18 9.26
CA ARG A 55 -17.45 -7.19 8.23
C ARG A 55 -16.74 -7.78 7.02
N ALA A 56 -17.41 -7.74 5.87
CA ALA A 56 -16.85 -8.18 4.58
C ALA A 56 -15.57 -7.43 4.16
N ASP A 57 -15.42 -6.17 4.57
CA ASP A 57 -14.25 -5.34 4.22
C ASP A 57 -12.93 -5.98 4.67
N PHE A 58 -12.90 -6.62 5.85
CA PHE A 58 -11.67 -7.27 6.34
C PHE A 58 -11.29 -8.46 5.46
N SER A 59 -12.26 -9.27 5.04
CA SER A 59 -12.01 -10.38 4.13
C SER A 59 -11.53 -9.89 2.76
N ARG A 60 -12.14 -8.81 2.24
CA ARG A 60 -11.73 -8.17 0.99
C ARG A 60 -10.30 -7.63 1.07
N LEU A 61 -9.94 -6.99 2.17
CA LEU A 61 -8.60 -6.46 2.38
C LEU A 61 -7.57 -7.58 2.57
N GLU A 62 -7.87 -8.62 3.35
CA GLU A 62 -6.96 -9.75 3.55
C GLU A 62 -6.69 -10.50 2.24
N VAL A 63 -7.71 -10.74 1.41
CA VAL A 63 -7.52 -11.31 0.06
C VAL A 63 -6.67 -10.38 -0.79
N THR A 64 -6.97 -9.08 -0.80
CA THR A 64 -6.21 -8.06 -1.56
C THR A 64 -4.74 -8.03 -1.15
N PHE A 65 -4.46 -7.96 0.14
CA PHE A 65 -3.12 -7.93 0.70
C PHE A 65 -2.38 -9.23 0.46
N SER A 66 -3.07 -10.37 0.46
CA SER A 66 -2.49 -11.66 0.13
C SER A 66 -2.06 -11.77 -1.33
N GLN A 67 -2.85 -11.22 -2.26
CA GLN A 67 -2.43 -11.19 -3.67
C GLN A 67 -1.21 -10.30 -3.87
N LEU A 68 -1.14 -9.16 -3.17
CA LEU A 68 0.07 -8.34 -3.16
C LEU A 68 1.25 -9.07 -2.52
N ALA A 69 1.07 -9.72 -1.37
CA ALA A 69 2.13 -10.48 -0.72
C ALA A 69 2.73 -11.53 -1.66
N ARG A 70 1.89 -12.25 -2.44
CA ARG A 70 2.33 -13.20 -3.46
C ARG A 70 3.18 -12.57 -4.58
N LEU A 71 2.84 -11.35 -4.98
CA LEU A 71 3.59 -10.62 -6.01
C LEU A 71 4.99 -10.23 -5.51
N PHE A 72 5.12 -9.87 -4.23
CA PHE A 72 6.37 -9.40 -3.64
C PHE A 72 7.26 -10.55 -3.14
N LEU A 73 6.68 -11.54 -2.46
CA LEU A 73 7.39 -12.74 -1.99
C LEU A 73 8.01 -13.52 -3.15
N LEU A 74 9.03 -14.31 -2.85
CA LEU A 74 9.48 -15.35 -3.76
C LEU A 74 8.33 -16.31 -4.08
N PRO A 75 8.31 -16.89 -5.29
CA PRO A 75 7.25 -17.80 -5.69
C PRO A 75 7.03 -18.93 -4.68
N ASN A 76 5.75 -19.22 -4.41
CA ASN A 76 5.32 -20.32 -3.56
C ASN A 76 5.81 -20.25 -2.08
N LEU A 77 5.91 -19.04 -1.51
CA LEU A 77 6.15 -18.84 -0.07
C LEU A 77 4.90 -18.46 0.74
N THR A 78 3.74 -18.36 0.09
CA THR A 78 2.45 -18.11 0.73
C THR A 78 1.30 -18.69 -0.10
N PRO A 79 0.20 -19.14 0.52
CA PRO A 79 -0.97 -19.66 -0.19
C PRO A 79 -1.82 -18.59 -0.88
N THR A 80 -2.63 -19.05 -1.85
CA THR A 80 -3.67 -18.23 -2.48
C THR A 80 -4.85 -18.02 -1.53
N HIS A 81 -5.49 -16.86 -1.66
CA HIS A 81 -6.67 -16.49 -0.88
C HIS A 81 -7.80 -16.11 -1.85
N HIS A 82 -9.02 -16.57 -1.54
CA HIS A 82 -10.21 -16.38 -2.35
C HIS A 82 -11.36 -15.88 -1.46
N LEU A 83 -12.20 -14.98 -1.97
CA LEU A 83 -13.41 -14.60 -1.23
C LEU A 83 -14.40 -15.76 -1.21
N VAL A 84 -15.13 -15.91 -0.11
CA VAL A 84 -16.25 -16.83 0.00
C VAL A 84 -17.55 -16.02 -0.03
N ILE A 85 -18.45 -16.40 -0.93
CA ILE A 85 -19.73 -15.74 -1.16
C ILE A 85 -20.92 -16.66 -0.92
N ASP A 86 -22.06 -16.05 -0.57
CA ASP A 86 -23.37 -16.72 -0.53
C ASP A 86 -24.08 -16.66 -1.90
N GLU A 87 -25.31 -17.19 -1.96
CA GLU A 87 -26.16 -17.20 -3.15
C GLU A 87 -26.48 -15.80 -3.68
N GLU A 88 -26.57 -14.81 -2.78
CA GLU A 88 -26.83 -13.39 -3.09
C GLU A 88 -25.58 -12.64 -3.53
N LYS A 89 -24.41 -13.30 -3.56
CA LYS A 89 -23.08 -12.73 -3.85
C LYS A 89 -22.59 -11.75 -2.78
N ASN A 90 -23.11 -11.85 -1.56
CA ASN A 90 -22.52 -11.18 -0.41
C ASN A 90 -21.24 -11.92 0.00
N VAL A 91 -20.22 -11.19 0.41
CA VAL A 91 -18.98 -11.78 0.93
C VAL A 91 -19.21 -12.16 2.38
N ILE A 92 -19.10 -13.45 2.70
CA ILE A 92 -19.31 -14.00 4.05
C ILE A 92 -18.01 -14.42 4.74
N GLY A 93 -16.91 -14.48 3.99
CA GLY A 93 -15.59 -14.85 4.50
C GLY A 93 -14.55 -14.94 3.40
N LEU A 94 -13.48 -15.69 3.68
CA LEU A 94 -12.44 -16.04 2.72
C LEU A 94 -11.95 -17.47 2.93
N ALA A 95 -11.41 -18.04 1.86
CA ALA A 95 -10.80 -19.37 1.84
C ALA A 95 -9.32 -19.23 1.47
N VAL A 96 -8.47 -19.99 2.15
CA VAL A 96 -7.02 -20.02 1.93
C VAL A 96 -6.63 -21.43 1.50
N GLN A 97 -5.85 -21.54 0.42
CA GLN A 97 -5.30 -22.83 0.02
C GLN A 97 -4.43 -23.41 1.14
N HIS A 98 -4.53 -24.72 1.41
CA HIS A 98 -3.66 -25.33 2.40
C HIS A 98 -2.19 -25.22 1.98
N LEU A 99 -1.32 -24.73 2.87
CA LEU A 99 0.08 -24.39 2.58
C LEU A 99 0.88 -25.56 1.98
N ALA A 100 0.58 -26.79 2.41
CA ALA A 100 1.17 -28.00 1.85
C ALA A 100 1.14 -28.09 0.32
N TYR A 101 0.04 -27.66 -0.33
CA TYR A 101 -0.05 -27.67 -1.80
C TYR A 101 0.90 -26.65 -2.44
N VAL A 102 1.13 -25.54 -1.76
CA VAL A 102 2.09 -24.50 -2.18
C VAL A 102 3.52 -25.04 -2.10
N ILE A 103 3.84 -25.75 -1.00
CA ILE A 103 5.16 -26.37 -0.81
C ILE A 103 5.38 -27.48 -1.85
N ALA A 104 4.39 -28.36 -2.05
CA ALA A 104 4.47 -29.40 -3.08
C ALA A 104 4.65 -28.82 -4.49
N ASN A 105 4.02 -27.68 -4.79
CA ASN A 105 4.22 -26.98 -6.06
C ASN A 105 5.62 -26.35 -6.20
N LYS A 106 6.27 -25.98 -5.09
CA LYS A 106 7.63 -25.42 -5.09
C LYS A 106 8.70 -26.50 -5.21
N GLU A 107 8.58 -27.56 -4.44
CA GLU A 107 9.63 -28.56 -4.25
C GLU A 107 9.42 -29.86 -5.03
N GLY A 108 8.20 -30.13 -5.48
CA GLY A 108 7.79 -31.45 -5.96
C GLY A 108 7.63 -32.45 -4.82
N LEU A 109 7.03 -33.60 -5.13
CA LEU A 109 6.91 -34.73 -4.19
C LEU A 109 7.98 -35.81 -4.40
N ASP A 110 8.74 -35.71 -5.49
CA ASP A 110 9.85 -36.63 -5.78
C ASP A 110 11.05 -36.38 -4.85
N THR A 111 11.12 -35.19 -4.24
CA THR A 111 12.15 -34.77 -3.29
C THR A 111 11.83 -35.29 -1.88
N SER A 112 12.85 -35.74 -1.14
CA SER A 112 12.70 -36.11 0.27
C SER A 112 12.42 -34.88 1.14
N PHE A 113 11.48 -35.00 2.06
CA PHE A 113 11.29 -34.03 3.15
C PHE A 113 11.97 -34.54 4.41
N TYR A 114 12.07 -33.69 5.43
CA TYR A 114 12.52 -34.12 6.76
C TYR A 114 11.50 -33.73 7.82
N GLU A 115 11.29 -34.63 8.77
CA GLU A 115 10.51 -34.38 9.98
C GLU A 115 11.44 -34.21 11.18
N LEU A 116 11.12 -33.26 12.06
CA LEU A 116 11.76 -33.14 13.36
C LEU A 116 11.36 -34.33 14.24
N THR A 117 12.34 -35.06 14.77
CA THR A 117 12.09 -36.26 15.58
C THR A 117 11.61 -35.92 16.99
N ASP A 118 11.96 -34.74 17.49
CA ASP A 118 11.55 -34.26 18.81
C ASP A 118 11.26 -32.74 18.80
N PRO A 119 10.10 -32.32 18.25
CA PRO A 119 9.77 -30.91 18.10
C PRO A 119 9.43 -30.20 19.42
N GLN A 120 9.33 -30.94 20.54
CA GLN A 120 9.02 -30.38 21.87
C GLN A 120 10.27 -29.99 22.67
N HIS A 121 11.46 -30.39 22.21
CA HIS A 121 12.74 -30.06 22.84
C HIS A 121 13.57 -29.13 21.95
N LEU A 122 14.50 -28.40 22.57
CA LEU A 122 15.46 -27.57 21.84
C LEU A 122 16.44 -28.46 21.06
N GLY A 123 16.51 -28.25 19.75
CA GLY A 123 17.38 -29.00 18.86
C GLY A 123 16.76 -29.18 17.48
N CYS A 124 17.56 -29.64 16.52
CA CYS A 124 17.12 -29.85 15.13
C CYS A 124 17.31 -31.30 14.69
N ALA A 125 17.15 -32.26 15.61
CA ALA A 125 17.17 -33.68 15.27
C ALA A 125 16.02 -33.99 14.29
N HIS A 126 16.35 -34.69 13.21
CA HIS A 126 15.43 -34.90 12.09
C HIS A 126 15.63 -36.27 11.44
N GLY A 127 14.57 -36.76 10.79
CA GLY A 127 14.54 -37.98 10.00
C GLY A 127 14.04 -37.70 8.59
N ALA A 128 14.58 -38.39 7.59
CA ALA A 128 14.09 -38.29 6.22
C ALA A 128 12.68 -38.92 6.11
N LEU A 129 11.78 -38.23 5.43
CA LEU A 129 10.40 -38.62 5.22
C LEU A 129 10.05 -38.50 3.72
N LYS A 130 9.61 -39.61 3.14
CA LYS A 130 9.12 -39.64 1.76
C LYS A 130 7.61 -39.39 1.77
N VAL A 131 7.16 -38.40 1.01
CA VAL A 131 5.77 -37.92 1.04
C VAL A 131 5.07 -38.22 -0.28
N ASP A 132 3.96 -38.94 -0.23
CA ASP A 132 3.11 -39.30 -1.38
C ASP A 132 1.87 -38.40 -1.54
N ASP A 133 1.47 -37.71 -0.46
CA ASP A 133 0.34 -36.79 -0.39
C ASP A 133 0.84 -35.45 0.17
N PRO A 134 0.65 -34.32 -0.55
CA PRO A 134 1.05 -32.99 -0.07
C PRO A 134 0.63 -32.73 1.38
N THR A 135 -0.57 -33.13 1.79
CA THR A 135 -1.10 -32.84 3.13
C THR A 135 -0.32 -33.48 4.28
N LYS A 136 0.60 -34.41 3.98
CA LYS A 136 1.52 -35.03 4.94
C LYS A 136 2.89 -34.33 5.03
N ILE A 137 3.15 -33.30 4.22
CA ILE A 137 4.40 -32.52 4.32
C ILE A 137 4.52 -31.93 5.74
N PRO A 138 5.65 -32.16 6.46
CA PRO A 138 5.87 -31.57 7.77
C PRO A 138 6.05 -30.06 7.67
N ILE A 139 5.25 -29.31 8.44
CA ILE A 139 5.22 -27.85 8.44
C ILE A 139 5.30 -27.37 9.89
N TYR A 140 6.24 -26.46 10.17
CA TYR A 140 6.52 -26.01 11.52
C TYR A 140 6.33 -24.49 11.64
N PHE A 141 5.40 -24.07 12.50
CA PHE A 141 5.27 -22.67 12.91
C PHE A 141 6.11 -22.42 14.16
N LEU A 142 6.79 -21.27 14.23
CA LEU A 142 7.70 -20.98 15.34
C LEU A 142 6.99 -20.83 16.69
N ASN A 143 5.70 -20.51 16.72
CA ASN A 143 4.93 -20.45 17.96
C ASN A 143 4.58 -21.83 18.52
N ASN A 144 4.66 -22.88 17.70
CA ASN A 144 4.40 -24.26 18.10
C ASN A 144 5.68 -25.01 18.50
N LEU A 145 6.83 -24.33 18.44
CA LEU A 145 8.14 -24.85 18.83
C LEU A 145 8.63 -24.17 20.14
N PRO A 146 9.59 -24.78 20.85
CA PRO A 146 10.21 -24.18 22.02
C PRO A 146 10.78 -22.78 21.73
N GLN A 147 10.67 -21.88 22.71
CA GLN A 147 11.34 -20.58 22.65
C GLN A 147 12.86 -20.79 22.59
N GLY A 148 13.56 -20.16 21.64
CA GLY A 148 14.98 -20.41 21.38
C GLY A 148 15.25 -21.34 20.19
N PHE A 149 14.21 -21.90 19.57
CA PHE A 149 14.38 -22.88 18.48
C PHE A 149 15.05 -22.29 17.25
N TYR A 150 14.81 -21.02 16.91
CA TYR A 150 15.48 -20.41 15.75
C TYR A 150 16.98 -20.28 16.00
N ALA A 151 17.38 -19.96 17.24
CA ALA A 151 18.80 -19.99 17.61
C ALA A 151 19.41 -21.40 17.45
N SER A 152 18.70 -22.46 17.84
CA SER A 152 19.13 -23.84 17.60
C SER A 152 19.24 -24.19 16.12
N LEU A 153 18.35 -23.65 15.27
CA LEU A 153 18.41 -23.84 13.82
C LEU A 153 19.67 -23.18 13.21
N VAL A 154 20.01 -21.98 13.66
CA VAL A 154 21.24 -21.28 13.25
C VAL A 154 22.50 -21.98 13.75
N GLU A 155 22.46 -22.53 14.97
CA GLU A 155 23.54 -23.36 15.50
C GLU A 155 23.72 -24.65 14.69
N ALA A 156 22.62 -25.31 14.32
CA ALA A 156 22.65 -26.51 13.47
C ALA A 156 23.25 -26.22 12.09
N GLU A 157 22.95 -25.07 11.48
CA GLU A 157 23.62 -24.63 10.25
C GLU A 157 25.13 -24.43 10.47
N THR A 158 25.51 -23.74 11.55
CA THR A 158 26.92 -23.49 11.88
C THR A 158 27.71 -24.79 12.05
N ASN A 159 27.06 -25.82 12.61
CA ASN A 159 27.62 -27.16 12.78
C ASN A 159 27.51 -28.04 11.52
N GLY A 160 26.99 -27.51 10.40
CA GLY A 160 26.89 -28.21 9.12
C GLY A 160 25.85 -29.33 9.06
N ILE A 161 24.94 -29.38 10.05
CA ILE A 161 23.87 -30.39 10.19
C ILE A 161 22.78 -30.17 9.13
N LEU A 162 22.47 -28.90 8.85
CA LEU A 162 21.50 -28.47 7.85
C LEU A 162 21.94 -27.16 7.21
N THR A 163 21.16 -26.63 6.28
CA THR A 163 21.38 -25.31 5.68
C THR A 163 20.12 -24.45 5.77
N ILE A 164 20.27 -23.12 5.79
CA ILE A 164 19.13 -22.18 5.84
C ILE A 164 18.93 -21.50 4.48
N ASP A 165 17.68 -21.45 4.01
CA ASP A 165 17.28 -20.66 2.85
C ASP A 165 17.18 -19.17 3.23
N TYR A 166 18.32 -18.47 3.18
CA TYR A 166 18.36 -17.03 3.42
C TYR A 166 17.60 -16.21 2.36
N GLU A 167 17.33 -16.74 1.16
CA GLU A 167 16.50 -16.08 0.16
C GLU A 167 15.03 -16.03 0.61
N SER A 168 14.51 -17.15 1.11
CA SER A 168 13.14 -17.20 1.66
C SER A 168 12.97 -16.26 2.85
N LEU A 169 13.95 -16.23 3.76
CA LEU A 169 13.94 -15.38 4.95
C LEU A 169 13.99 -13.89 4.59
N ALA A 170 14.90 -13.52 3.70
CA ALA A 170 15.04 -12.13 3.23
C ALA A 170 13.79 -11.67 2.46
N SER A 171 13.17 -12.55 1.68
CA SER A 171 11.94 -12.26 0.96
C SER A 171 10.77 -11.95 1.90
N ILE A 172 10.61 -12.75 2.96
CA ILE A 172 9.60 -12.52 4.00
C ILE A 172 9.80 -11.17 4.67
N LEU A 173 10.98 -10.93 5.25
CA LEU A 173 11.25 -9.69 5.99
C LEU A 173 11.15 -8.44 5.10
N SER A 174 11.70 -8.50 3.89
CA SER A 174 11.62 -7.37 2.95
C SER A 174 10.18 -7.10 2.54
N THR A 175 9.35 -8.14 2.34
CA THR A 175 7.95 -7.99 1.92
C THR A 175 7.12 -7.40 3.06
N SER A 176 7.26 -7.93 4.26
CA SER A 176 6.62 -7.42 5.48
C SER A 176 6.94 -5.94 5.72
N TYR A 177 8.20 -5.54 5.54
CA TYR A 177 8.60 -4.13 5.66
C TYR A 177 8.03 -3.25 4.53
N THR A 178 8.05 -3.76 3.29
CA THR A 178 7.55 -3.04 2.11
C THR A 178 6.04 -2.78 2.23
N LEU A 179 5.27 -3.78 2.68
CA LEU A 179 3.82 -3.72 2.82
C LEU A 179 3.35 -3.24 4.19
N GLU A 180 4.22 -2.66 5.03
CA GLU A 180 3.87 -2.09 6.35
C GLU A 180 3.11 -3.10 7.24
N GLU A 181 3.57 -4.34 7.31
CA GLU A 181 2.94 -5.39 8.10
C GLU A 181 3.21 -5.22 9.60
N ASP A 182 2.16 -5.17 10.42
CA ASP A 182 2.27 -4.98 11.86
C ASP A 182 2.10 -6.27 12.67
N ASP A 183 2.01 -7.42 11.99
CA ASP A 183 1.61 -8.70 12.59
C ASP A 183 2.52 -9.89 12.25
N LEU A 184 3.82 -9.63 12.05
CA LEU A 184 4.82 -10.68 11.79
C LEU A 184 5.24 -11.42 13.07
N HIS A 185 4.27 -12.03 13.76
CA HIS A 185 4.50 -12.85 14.96
C HIS A 185 4.81 -14.31 14.60
N LYS A 186 5.27 -15.11 15.57
CA LYS A 186 5.74 -16.50 15.36
C LYS A 186 4.68 -17.49 14.85
N GLY A 187 3.42 -17.08 14.79
CA GLY A 187 2.30 -17.89 14.30
C GLY A 187 1.99 -17.66 12.82
N ASN A 188 2.49 -16.57 12.26
CA ASN A 188 2.33 -16.19 10.85
C ASN A 188 3.60 -16.49 10.03
N PHE A 189 4.57 -17.14 10.67
CA PHE A 189 5.93 -17.33 10.20
C PHE A 189 6.40 -18.74 10.59
N GLY A 190 6.89 -19.49 9.61
CA GLY A 190 7.26 -20.89 9.80
C GLY A 190 8.22 -21.39 8.74
N PHE A 191 8.58 -22.67 8.83
CA PHE A 191 9.49 -23.32 7.90
C PHE A 191 9.12 -24.80 7.69
N TYR A 192 9.70 -25.39 6.65
CA TYR A 192 9.75 -26.83 6.43
C TYR A 192 11.18 -27.24 6.07
N LEU A 193 11.47 -28.54 6.17
CA LEU A 193 12.77 -29.10 5.83
C LEU A 193 12.64 -29.97 4.57
N VAL A 194 13.48 -29.70 3.57
CA VAL A 194 13.52 -30.42 2.30
C VAL A 194 14.95 -30.76 1.92
N GLU A 195 15.16 -31.83 1.17
CA GLU A 195 16.48 -32.20 0.67
C GLU A 195 16.93 -31.21 -0.43
N LYS A 196 18.10 -30.60 -0.23
CA LYS A 196 18.85 -29.86 -1.25
C LYS A 196 20.31 -30.27 -1.17
N ASP A 197 20.89 -30.60 -2.30
CA ASP A 197 22.31 -31.00 -2.42
C ASP A 197 22.72 -32.07 -1.39
N GLY A 198 21.84 -33.05 -1.16
CA GLY A 198 22.05 -34.17 -0.23
C GLY A 198 21.99 -33.81 1.26
N LYS A 199 21.49 -32.62 1.62
CA LYS A 199 21.35 -32.17 3.00
C LYS A 199 19.95 -31.60 3.28
N PRO A 200 19.49 -31.65 4.54
CA PRO A 200 18.30 -30.91 4.95
C PRO A 200 18.50 -29.39 4.76
N HIS A 201 17.50 -28.75 4.18
CA HIS A 201 17.46 -27.34 3.90
C HIS A 201 16.18 -26.73 4.49
N ALA A 202 16.34 -25.73 5.35
CA ALA A 202 15.24 -25.04 6.01
C ALA A 202 14.72 -23.89 5.16
N VAL A 203 13.52 -24.07 4.60
CA VAL A 203 12.85 -23.07 3.75
C VAL A 203 11.71 -22.41 4.51
N PHE A 204 11.71 -21.08 4.54
CA PHE A 204 10.73 -20.31 5.31
C PHE A 204 9.55 -19.89 4.45
N PHE A 205 8.38 -19.80 5.09
CA PHE A 205 7.16 -19.28 4.50
C PHE A 205 6.46 -18.33 5.47
N LYS A 206 5.49 -17.57 4.95
CA LYS A 206 4.60 -16.77 5.79
C LYS A 206 3.15 -16.96 5.37
N ILE A 207 2.25 -16.69 6.31
CA ILE A 207 0.80 -16.69 6.11
C ILE A 207 0.18 -15.48 6.82
N ASP A 208 -1.14 -15.34 6.67
CA ASP A 208 -1.98 -14.37 7.39
C ASP A 208 -1.59 -12.90 7.14
N HIS A 209 -2.37 -12.24 6.29
CA HIS A 209 -2.04 -10.90 5.78
C HIS A 209 -3.09 -9.86 6.15
N ASP A 210 -3.81 -10.07 7.25
CA ASP A 210 -4.94 -9.23 7.66
C ASP A 210 -4.51 -7.83 8.18
N LEU A 211 -3.22 -7.63 8.44
CA LEU A 211 -2.64 -6.43 9.05
C LEU A 211 -1.44 -5.85 8.27
N MET A 212 -1.61 -5.73 6.96
CA MET A 212 -0.71 -4.95 6.08
C MET A 212 -1.19 -3.51 5.91
N PHE A 213 -0.33 -2.65 5.39
CA PHE A 213 -0.61 -1.23 5.15
C PHE A 213 -1.10 -0.54 6.41
N VAL A 214 -0.45 -0.84 7.55
CA VAL A 214 -0.93 -0.39 8.86
C VAL A 214 -0.92 1.12 9.00
N ASP A 215 0.04 1.82 8.37
CA ASP A 215 0.09 3.28 8.44
C ASP A 215 -0.94 3.95 7.52
N SER A 216 -1.27 3.29 6.42
CA SER A 216 -1.96 3.91 5.29
C SER A 216 -3.42 3.47 5.13
N ILE A 217 -3.76 2.25 5.56
CA ILE A 217 -5.10 1.64 5.43
C ILE A 217 -5.56 1.02 6.75
N MET A 218 -4.86 0.00 7.25
CA MET A 218 -5.37 -0.79 8.37
C MET A 218 -5.38 -0.03 9.69
N GLY A 219 -4.49 0.95 9.87
CA GLY A 219 -4.50 1.85 11.01
C GLY A 219 -5.70 2.80 11.11
N PHE A 220 -6.59 2.81 10.11
CA PHE A 220 -7.89 3.45 10.19
C PHE A 220 -9.02 2.49 10.61
N GLN A 221 -8.77 1.19 10.55
CA GLN A 221 -9.79 0.15 10.74
C GLN A 221 -9.57 -0.66 12.01
N THR A 222 -8.31 -0.86 12.41
CA THR A 222 -7.94 -1.64 13.58
C THR A 222 -7.51 -0.71 14.71
N ARG A 223 -7.81 -1.12 15.94
CA ARG A 223 -7.44 -0.40 17.17
C ARG A 223 -6.44 -1.27 17.92
N ARG A 224 -5.17 -0.83 17.94
CA ARG A 224 -4.16 -1.39 18.84
C ARG A 224 -3.79 -0.32 19.86
N PRO A 225 -3.85 -0.60 21.17
CA PRO A 225 -3.57 0.40 22.21
C PRO A 225 -2.21 1.10 22.04
N PHE A 226 -1.19 0.35 21.63
CA PHE A 226 0.17 0.88 21.41
C PHE A 226 0.26 1.90 20.28
N HIS A 227 -0.65 1.86 19.29
CA HIS A 227 -0.65 2.83 18.19
C HIS A 227 -1.04 4.24 18.64
N LEU A 228 -1.69 4.40 19.79
CA LEU A 228 -2.08 5.73 20.30
C LEU A 228 -0.89 6.60 20.68
N THR A 229 0.26 5.99 21.00
CA THR A 229 1.50 6.70 21.33
C THR A 229 2.42 6.89 20.11
N HIS A 230 2.06 6.30 18.97
CA HIS A 230 2.86 6.41 17.75
C HIS A 230 2.80 7.83 17.17
N GLY A 231 3.98 8.38 16.86
CA GLY A 231 4.11 9.66 16.16
C GLY A 231 3.82 9.55 14.67
N ALA A 232 3.84 10.71 13.99
CA ALA A 232 3.59 10.82 12.54
C ALA A 232 4.61 10.07 11.65
N HIS A 233 5.72 9.61 12.21
CA HIS A 233 6.84 8.99 11.49
C HIS A 233 7.01 7.50 11.83
N ALA A 234 6.02 6.90 12.50
CA ALA A 234 6.13 5.56 13.08
C ALA A 234 6.38 4.43 12.08
N PHE A 235 6.10 4.61 10.79
CA PHE A 235 6.33 3.60 9.75
C PHE A 235 7.12 4.15 8.56
N ASP A 236 7.84 5.26 8.75
CA ASP A 236 8.64 5.87 7.70
C ASP A 236 9.73 4.91 7.21
N ILE A 237 10.02 4.92 5.91
CA ILE A 237 11.14 4.16 5.35
C ILE A 237 12.42 4.92 5.65
N THR A 238 13.37 4.27 6.33
CA THR A 238 14.63 4.91 6.73
C THR A 238 15.85 4.10 6.29
N VAL A 239 16.99 4.78 6.15
CA VAL A 239 18.25 4.13 5.78
C VAL A 239 18.65 3.09 6.83
N ASP A 240 18.54 3.43 8.11
CA ASP A 240 18.84 2.53 9.23
C ASP A 240 18.06 1.23 9.17
N ASP A 241 16.74 1.32 8.97
CA ASP A 241 15.87 0.14 8.90
C ASP A 241 16.18 -0.72 7.67
N LEU A 242 16.50 -0.12 6.51
CA LEU A 242 16.85 -0.89 5.31
C LEU A 242 18.23 -1.56 5.42
N MET A 243 19.19 -0.90 6.09
CA MET A 243 20.52 -1.46 6.33
C MET A 243 20.46 -2.64 7.29
N SER A 244 19.73 -2.50 8.40
CA SER A 244 19.61 -3.54 9.42
C SER A 244 18.59 -4.63 9.05
N LEU A 245 17.39 -4.22 8.59
CA LEU A 245 16.15 -4.97 8.31
C LEU A 245 15.69 -5.95 9.40
N ALA A 246 16.54 -6.90 9.76
CA ALA A 246 16.30 -7.82 10.84
C ALA A 246 16.08 -7.06 12.16
N CYS A 247 16.89 -6.03 12.46
CA CYS A 247 16.71 -5.17 13.63
C CYS A 247 16.21 -3.77 13.25
N LEU A 248 14.88 -3.58 13.23
CA LEU A 248 14.25 -2.29 12.95
C LEU A 248 14.50 -1.29 14.09
N LYS A 249 15.03 -0.12 13.77
CA LYS A 249 15.32 0.95 14.72
C LYS A 249 14.19 1.98 14.79
N ASN A 250 13.59 2.30 13.64
CA ASN A 250 12.69 3.45 13.51
C ASN A 250 11.24 3.02 13.31
N SER A 251 11.00 1.99 12.49
CA SER A 251 9.66 1.48 12.27
C SER A 251 9.06 0.85 13.55
N CYS A 252 7.87 1.29 13.93
CA CYS A 252 7.18 0.95 15.17
C CYS A 252 6.27 -0.29 15.04
N ASN A 253 6.65 -1.28 14.22
CA ASN A 253 5.91 -2.54 14.12
C ASN A 253 5.75 -3.18 15.51
N SER A 254 4.55 -3.65 15.85
CA SER A 254 4.24 -4.30 17.12
C SER A 254 4.91 -5.67 17.19
N TYR A 255 4.86 -6.41 16.09
CA TYR A 255 5.49 -7.73 15.95
C TYR A 255 6.60 -7.68 14.90
N TRP A 256 7.81 -8.04 15.32
CA TRP A 256 8.98 -8.22 14.47
C TRP A 256 9.96 -9.17 15.17
N PRO A 257 10.72 -10.02 14.46
CA PRO A 257 11.57 -11.04 15.09
C PRO A 257 12.56 -10.56 16.16
N THR A 258 13.05 -9.32 16.04
CA THR A 258 13.98 -8.73 17.02
C THR A 258 13.31 -7.78 18.03
N LYS A 259 11.98 -7.69 18.05
CA LYS A 259 11.25 -6.88 19.03
C LYS A 259 10.76 -7.76 20.15
N PHE A 260 11.30 -7.51 21.35
CA PHE A 260 10.91 -8.23 22.55
C PHE A 260 9.46 -7.92 22.94
N GLY A 261 8.64 -8.95 23.07
CA GLY A 261 7.25 -8.83 23.52
C GLY A 261 7.15 -8.79 25.05
N TYR A 262 6.57 -7.71 25.60
CA TYR A 262 6.28 -7.57 27.03
C TYR A 262 4.84 -8.00 27.32
N ILE A 263 4.69 -9.27 27.73
CA ILE A 263 3.52 -9.94 28.34
C ILE A 263 2.15 -9.24 28.12
N ALA A 264 1.43 -9.63 27.06
CA ALA A 264 -0.03 -9.46 26.99
C ALA A 264 -0.80 -10.72 27.44
N ASN A 265 -0.23 -11.92 27.22
CA ASN A 265 -0.78 -13.21 27.66
C ASN A 265 0.35 -14.24 27.92
N PRO A 266 0.51 -14.78 29.14
CA PRO A 266 1.56 -15.76 29.46
C PRO A 266 1.35 -17.12 28.79
N PHE A 267 0.13 -17.42 28.32
CA PHE A 267 -0.21 -18.68 27.66
C PHE A 267 -0.11 -18.62 26.13
N ASP A 268 0.17 -17.44 25.56
CA ASP A 268 0.38 -17.28 24.12
C ASP A 268 1.89 -17.25 23.78
N ASN A 269 2.31 -18.11 22.86
CA ASN A 269 3.69 -18.25 22.40
C ASN A 269 3.96 -17.51 21.08
N LYS A 270 3.07 -16.62 20.63
CA LYS A 270 3.21 -15.83 19.39
C LYS A 270 4.30 -14.75 19.47
N GLU A 271 4.55 -14.19 20.65
CA GLU A 271 5.55 -13.13 20.86
C GLU A 271 6.99 -13.66 20.95
N TYR A 272 7.94 -12.87 20.43
CA TYR A 272 9.38 -13.12 20.56
C TYR A 272 9.85 -12.73 21.97
N ARG A 273 10.20 -13.72 22.79
CA ARG A 273 10.55 -13.54 24.21
C ARG A 273 11.89 -14.15 24.62
N ASN A 274 12.59 -14.77 23.66
CA ASN A 274 13.87 -15.43 23.90
C ASN A 274 14.99 -14.57 23.32
N TYR A 275 15.95 -14.20 24.17
CA TYR A 275 17.08 -13.38 23.74
C TYR A 275 18.01 -14.10 22.76
N ALA A 276 18.12 -15.43 22.82
CA ALA A 276 18.93 -16.19 21.85
C ALA A 276 18.28 -16.16 20.46
N ASP A 277 16.95 -16.31 20.35
CA ASP A 277 16.25 -16.12 19.06
C ASP A 277 16.42 -14.69 18.54
N ILE A 278 16.21 -13.69 19.39
CA ILE A 278 16.35 -12.28 19.02
C ILE A 278 17.78 -11.97 18.53
N ASP A 279 18.79 -12.46 19.25
CA ASP A 279 20.19 -12.31 18.86
C ASP A 279 20.51 -13.05 17.55
N ALA A 280 20.01 -14.27 17.38
CA ALA A 280 20.16 -15.03 16.14
C ALA A 280 19.55 -14.29 14.93
N PHE A 281 18.34 -13.73 15.07
CA PHE A 281 17.76 -12.87 14.03
C PHE A 281 18.58 -11.59 13.82
N ALA A 282 19.05 -10.93 14.88
CA ALA A 282 19.85 -9.72 14.77
C ALA A 282 21.17 -9.94 14.02
N ARG A 283 21.79 -11.13 14.14
CA ARG A 283 23.00 -11.51 13.40
C ARG A 283 22.80 -11.57 11.89
N LEU A 284 21.58 -11.69 11.38
CA LEU A 284 21.28 -11.62 9.94
C LEU A 284 21.79 -10.31 9.31
N SER A 285 21.80 -9.20 10.06
CA SER A 285 22.32 -7.92 9.59
C SER A 285 23.81 -7.96 9.21
N ASN A 286 24.55 -8.99 9.64
CA ASN A 286 25.95 -9.22 9.31
C ASN A 286 26.19 -10.48 8.45
N ASN A 287 25.12 -11.20 8.07
CA ASN A 287 25.23 -12.40 7.24
C ASN A 287 25.25 -12.01 5.75
N ALA A 288 26.34 -12.34 5.04
CA ALA A 288 26.53 -11.93 3.65
C ALA A 288 25.48 -12.51 2.68
N ALA A 289 25.06 -13.78 2.87
CA ALA A 289 24.05 -14.41 2.04
C ALA A 289 22.69 -13.74 2.23
N PHE A 290 22.31 -13.48 3.49
CA PHE A 290 21.10 -12.73 3.81
C PHE A 290 21.14 -11.30 3.26
N ILE A 291 22.24 -10.57 3.41
CA ILE A 291 22.37 -9.20 2.89
C ILE A 291 22.21 -9.17 1.37
N LYS A 292 22.85 -10.10 0.63
CA LYS A 292 22.68 -10.22 -0.82
C LYS A 292 21.21 -10.50 -1.18
N ALA A 293 20.59 -11.48 -0.51
CA ALA A 293 19.19 -11.85 -0.72
C ALA A 293 18.21 -10.71 -0.39
N LYS A 294 18.49 -9.94 0.66
CA LYS A 294 17.74 -8.74 1.05
C LYS A 294 17.77 -7.68 -0.05
N TRP A 295 18.95 -7.37 -0.58
CA TRP A 295 19.07 -6.42 -1.69
C TRP A 295 18.39 -6.92 -2.96
N LYS A 296 18.47 -8.23 -3.25
CA LYS A 296 17.70 -8.87 -4.32
C LYS A 296 16.20 -8.66 -4.16
N SER A 297 15.65 -8.95 -2.97
CA SER A 297 14.23 -8.78 -2.68
C SER A 297 13.79 -7.33 -2.77
N PHE A 298 14.51 -6.40 -2.15
CA PHE A 298 14.17 -4.98 -2.27
C PHE A 298 14.27 -4.46 -3.69
N TYR A 299 15.26 -4.90 -4.47
CA TYR A 299 15.36 -4.50 -5.86
C TYR A 299 14.19 -5.03 -6.69
N LYS A 300 13.82 -6.31 -6.51
CA LYS A 300 12.59 -6.88 -7.09
C LYS A 300 11.38 -6.00 -6.77
N HIS A 301 11.18 -5.64 -5.50
CA HIS A 301 10.01 -4.88 -5.06
C HIS A 301 9.86 -3.54 -5.77
N ILE A 302 10.97 -2.80 -5.93
CA ILE A 302 10.93 -1.47 -6.52
C ILE A 302 10.85 -1.48 -8.06
N LEU A 303 11.11 -2.62 -8.68
CA LEU A 303 10.99 -2.85 -10.12
C LEU A 303 9.59 -3.32 -10.56
N ILE A 304 8.74 -3.74 -9.62
CA ILE A 304 7.35 -4.11 -9.91
C ILE A 304 6.61 -2.89 -10.48
N PRO A 305 6.11 -2.93 -11.73
CA PRO A 305 5.41 -1.81 -12.33
C PRO A 305 4.02 -1.60 -11.71
N THR A 306 3.54 -0.35 -11.68
CA THR A 306 2.16 -0.03 -11.25
C THR A 306 1.11 -0.80 -12.05
N GLN A 307 1.34 -1.01 -13.35
CA GLN A 307 0.43 -1.79 -14.19
C GLN A 307 0.31 -3.25 -13.74
N LEU A 308 1.41 -3.87 -13.27
CA LEU A 308 1.39 -5.23 -12.74
C LEU A 308 0.63 -5.29 -11.41
N ILE A 309 0.84 -4.31 -10.53
CA ILE A 309 0.08 -4.15 -9.28
C ILE A 309 -1.42 -4.07 -9.58
N GLU A 310 -1.83 -3.22 -10.53
CA GLU A 310 -3.24 -3.11 -10.92
C GLU A 310 -3.80 -4.42 -11.48
N CYS A 311 -3.06 -5.11 -12.36
CA CYS A 311 -3.47 -6.41 -12.88
C CYS A 311 -3.72 -7.40 -11.74
N THR A 312 -2.77 -7.54 -10.81
CA THR A 312 -2.90 -8.41 -9.64
C THR A 312 -4.10 -8.05 -8.77
N LEU A 313 -4.37 -6.76 -8.53
CA LEU A 313 -5.51 -6.33 -7.73
C LEU A 313 -6.86 -6.54 -8.42
N LYS A 314 -6.89 -6.44 -9.76
CA LYS A 314 -8.09 -6.68 -10.57
C LYS A 314 -8.47 -8.16 -10.61
N GLU A 315 -7.52 -9.08 -10.43
CA GLU A 315 -7.79 -10.53 -10.39
C GLU A 315 -8.68 -10.94 -9.20
N CYS A 316 -8.65 -10.19 -8.10
CA CYS A 316 -9.45 -10.46 -6.90
C CYS A 316 -10.60 -9.47 -6.67
N SER A 317 -10.98 -8.69 -7.67
CA SER A 317 -11.98 -7.60 -7.56
C SER A 317 -12.99 -7.61 -8.72
N ASP A 318 -14.25 -7.29 -8.46
CA ASP A 318 -15.24 -7.09 -9.53
C ASP A 318 -15.20 -5.64 -10.04
N MET A 319 -14.45 -5.42 -11.12
CA MET A 319 -14.28 -4.08 -11.69
C MET A 319 -15.56 -3.48 -12.29
N LYS A 320 -16.69 -4.20 -12.32
CA LYS A 320 -18.01 -3.62 -12.63
C LYS A 320 -18.57 -2.85 -11.43
N LYS A 321 -18.28 -3.29 -10.20
CA LYS A 321 -18.66 -2.60 -8.95
C LYS A 321 -17.77 -1.37 -8.72
N ALA A 322 -18.39 -0.24 -8.43
CA ALA A 322 -17.68 1.00 -8.18
C ALA A 322 -16.90 0.98 -6.87
N SER A 323 -17.44 0.32 -5.83
CA SER A 323 -16.75 0.11 -4.55
C SER A 323 -15.44 -0.66 -4.71
N ASP A 324 -15.46 -1.78 -5.43
CA ASP A 324 -14.28 -2.60 -5.73
C ASP A 324 -13.24 -1.79 -6.54
N ARG A 325 -13.65 -1.04 -7.58
CA ARG A 325 -12.73 -0.15 -8.32
C ARG A 325 -12.07 0.89 -7.40
N ALA A 326 -12.84 1.51 -6.51
CA ALA A 326 -12.32 2.50 -5.58
C ALA A 326 -11.34 1.87 -4.56
N GLN A 327 -11.57 0.62 -4.14
CA GLN A 327 -10.63 -0.13 -3.31
C GLN A 327 -9.33 -0.42 -4.06
N VAL A 328 -9.40 -0.90 -5.31
CA VAL A 328 -8.22 -1.11 -6.16
C VAL A 328 -7.42 0.19 -6.32
N ALA A 329 -8.10 1.32 -6.57
CA ALA A 329 -7.45 2.62 -6.69
C ALA A 329 -6.78 3.05 -5.38
N LEU A 330 -7.44 2.89 -4.23
CA LEU A 330 -6.88 3.18 -2.91
C LEU A 330 -5.58 2.40 -2.66
N VAL A 331 -5.61 1.08 -2.87
CA VAL A 331 -4.48 0.20 -2.60
C VAL A 331 -3.34 0.47 -3.59
N THR A 332 -3.65 0.65 -4.87
CA THR A 332 -2.66 0.98 -5.92
C THR A 332 -1.97 2.31 -5.61
N GLN A 333 -2.74 3.34 -5.24
CA GLN A 333 -2.20 4.65 -4.86
C GLN A 333 -1.26 4.55 -3.66
N THR A 334 -1.70 3.82 -2.63
CA THR A 334 -0.95 3.60 -1.39
C THR A 334 0.38 2.89 -1.65
N LEU A 335 0.33 1.78 -2.39
CA LEU A 335 1.52 1.01 -2.72
C LEU A 335 2.46 1.79 -3.65
N THR A 336 1.94 2.50 -4.65
CA THR A 336 2.75 3.34 -5.55
C THR A 336 3.51 4.41 -4.76
N ALA A 337 2.85 5.08 -3.81
CA ALA A 337 3.51 6.05 -2.92
C ALA A 337 4.58 5.38 -2.04
N ARG A 338 4.29 4.20 -1.49
CA ARG A 338 5.23 3.43 -0.65
C ARG A 338 6.48 3.00 -1.45
N LEU A 339 6.32 2.48 -2.66
CA LEU A 339 7.42 2.08 -3.52
C LEU A 339 8.27 3.26 -4.01
N ALA A 340 7.65 4.41 -4.28
CA ALA A 340 8.41 5.62 -4.62
C ALA A 340 9.31 6.08 -3.46
N ARG A 341 8.81 6.01 -2.21
CA ARG A 341 9.61 6.26 -1.01
C ARG A 341 10.72 5.23 -0.85
N LEU A 342 10.40 3.94 -1.05
CA LEU A 342 11.37 2.86 -0.95
C LEU A 342 12.52 3.03 -1.96
N ARG A 343 12.20 3.33 -3.23
CA ARG A 343 13.17 3.68 -4.27
C ARG A 343 14.09 4.80 -3.84
N ALA A 344 13.52 5.91 -3.38
CA ALA A 344 14.27 7.08 -2.98
C ALA A 344 15.27 6.76 -1.85
N VAL A 345 14.85 6.04 -0.82
CA VAL A 345 15.74 5.68 0.29
C VAL A 345 16.77 4.65 -0.14
N LEU A 346 16.39 3.58 -0.84
CA LEU A 346 17.32 2.55 -1.30
C LEU A 346 18.45 3.13 -2.14
N PHE A 347 18.14 3.97 -3.14
CA PHE A 347 19.19 4.57 -3.97
C PHE A 347 20.03 5.65 -3.26
N SER A 348 19.62 6.11 -2.06
CA SER A 348 20.48 6.98 -1.24
C SER A 348 21.59 6.18 -0.54
N ILE A 349 21.42 4.87 -0.39
CA ILE A 349 22.35 3.94 0.25
C ILE A 349 23.42 3.51 -0.76
N LYS A 350 24.70 3.66 -0.41
CA LYS A 350 25.82 3.31 -1.29
C LYS A 350 25.87 1.81 -1.57
N GLU A 351 25.72 1.01 -0.53
CA GLU A 351 25.79 -0.46 -0.56
C GLU A 351 24.74 -1.05 -1.49
N PHE A 352 23.53 -0.45 -1.54
CA PHE A 352 22.49 -0.86 -2.47
C PHE A 352 22.82 -0.47 -3.91
N ARG A 353 23.38 0.74 -4.14
CA ARG A 353 23.86 1.13 -5.49
C ARG A 353 24.98 0.24 -5.98
N ASP A 354 25.91 -0.13 -5.11
CA ASP A 354 27.00 -1.06 -5.43
C ASP A 354 26.43 -2.43 -5.82
N TYR A 355 25.45 -2.95 -5.07
CA TYR A 355 24.73 -4.18 -5.42
C TYR A 355 24.08 -4.09 -6.81
N VAL A 356 23.32 -3.03 -7.10
CA VAL A 356 22.67 -2.84 -8.41
C VAL A 356 23.69 -2.76 -9.55
N SER A 357 24.82 -2.11 -9.31
CA SER A 357 25.90 -1.95 -10.29
C SER A 357 26.62 -3.26 -10.61
N GLN A 358 26.69 -4.18 -9.64
CA GLN A 358 27.39 -5.46 -9.77
C GLN A 358 26.52 -6.58 -10.37
N LEU A 359 25.20 -6.37 -10.51
CA LEU A 359 24.30 -7.37 -11.06
C LEU A 359 24.67 -7.76 -12.50
N ASN A 360 24.93 -9.05 -12.71
CA ASN A 360 25.22 -9.58 -14.03
C ASN A 360 23.95 -9.85 -14.86
N GLU A 361 24.11 -10.23 -16.12
CA GLU A 361 22.99 -10.47 -17.04
C GLU A 361 22.13 -11.68 -16.61
N GLN A 362 22.74 -12.74 -16.06
CA GLN A 362 22.02 -13.93 -15.60
C GLN A 362 21.15 -13.61 -14.38
N GLU A 363 21.69 -12.88 -13.41
CA GLU A 363 20.95 -12.40 -12.23
C GLU A 363 19.81 -11.46 -12.64
N THR A 364 20.04 -10.59 -13.62
CA THR A 364 19.01 -9.70 -14.17
C THR A 364 17.88 -10.50 -14.83
N LYS A 365 18.22 -11.53 -15.63
CA LYS A 365 17.24 -12.43 -16.26
C LYS A 365 16.46 -13.25 -15.22
N ALA A 366 17.11 -13.70 -14.16
CA ALA A 366 16.45 -14.42 -13.07
C ALA A 366 15.44 -13.52 -12.34
N LEU A 367 15.85 -12.30 -11.97
CA LEU A 367 14.95 -11.30 -11.37
C LEU A 367 13.76 -10.96 -12.27
N LEU A 368 13.98 -10.80 -13.58
CA LEU A 368 12.90 -10.53 -14.52
C LEU A 368 11.84 -11.65 -14.51
N LYS A 369 12.28 -12.92 -14.50
CA LYS A 369 11.37 -14.08 -14.39
C LYS A 369 10.64 -14.15 -13.05
N GLU A 370 11.27 -13.68 -11.97
CA GLU A 370 10.64 -13.59 -10.64
C GLU A 370 9.60 -12.46 -10.56
N ILE A 371 9.78 -11.36 -11.28
CA ILE A 371 8.82 -10.23 -11.33
C ILE A 371 7.64 -10.56 -12.24
N ILE A 372 7.91 -11.12 -13.42
CA ILE A 372 6.91 -11.42 -14.45
C ILE A 372 6.90 -12.94 -14.68
N PRO A 373 5.95 -13.69 -14.09
CA PRO A 373 5.83 -15.12 -14.32
C PRO A 373 5.57 -15.47 -15.79
N LEU A 374 6.14 -16.57 -16.26
CA LEU A 374 6.21 -16.99 -17.68
C LEU A 374 4.86 -17.17 -18.40
N HIS A 375 3.72 -17.19 -17.70
CA HIS A 375 2.40 -17.40 -18.29
C HIS A 375 1.62 -16.11 -18.58
N GLY A 376 2.19 -14.94 -18.27
CA GLY A 376 1.63 -13.64 -18.63
C GLY A 376 2.51 -12.93 -19.65
N HIS A 377 2.47 -13.36 -20.92
CA HIS A 377 3.18 -12.68 -22.01
C HIS A 377 2.59 -11.29 -22.25
N ASN A 378 3.06 -10.31 -21.47
CA ASN A 378 2.82 -8.90 -21.71
C ASN A 378 4.16 -8.23 -22.01
N GLU A 379 4.47 -8.13 -23.31
CA GLU A 379 5.71 -7.52 -23.81
C GLU A 379 5.92 -6.10 -23.25
N SER A 380 4.85 -5.33 -23.06
CA SER A 380 4.91 -3.99 -22.47
C SER A 380 5.37 -4.02 -21.01
N LEU A 381 4.92 -4.98 -20.20
CA LEU A 381 5.40 -5.13 -18.82
C LEU A 381 6.87 -5.53 -18.79
N ILE A 382 7.28 -6.47 -19.65
CA ILE A 382 8.68 -6.89 -19.78
C ILE A 382 9.56 -5.70 -20.13
N GLN A 383 9.15 -4.92 -21.13
CA GLN A 383 9.86 -3.72 -21.55
C GLN A 383 9.95 -2.69 -20.41
N GLN A 384 8.86 -2.42 -19.67
CA GLN A 384 8.88 -1.48 -18.54
C GLN A 384 9.88 -1.89 -17.43
N VAL A 385 9.94 -3.18 -17.10
CA VAL A 385 10.89 -3.70 -16.11
C VAL A 385 12.33 -3.61 -16.64
N GLN A 386 12.56 -3.98 -17.91
CA GLN A 386 13.87 -3.86 -18.56
C GLN A 386 14.37 -2.41 -18.63
N GLU A 387 13.51 -1.47 -19.01
CA GLU A 387 13.81 -0.04 -18.99
C GLU A 387 14.16 0.43 -17.57
N SER A 388 13.46 -0.08 -16.56
CA SER A 388 13.75 0.23 -15.15
C SER A 388 15.10 -0.31 -14.68
N PHE A 389 15.50 -1.51 -15.13
CA PHE A 389 16.85 -2.05 -14.90
C PHE A 389 17.92 -1.15 -15.52
N VAL A 390 17.78 -0.85 -16.83
CA VAL A 390 18.73 -0.01 -17.57
C VAL A 390 18.86 1.34 -16.90
N ARG A 391 17.73 1.98 -16.60
CA ARG A 391 17.69 3.29 -15.95
C ARG A 391 18.39 3.29 -14.59
N SER A 392 18.11 2.29 -13.76
CA SER A 392 18.70 2.19 -12.41
C SER A 392 20.22 2.00 -12.48
N LYS A 393 20.70 1.10 -13.35
CA LYS A 393 22.14 0.87 -13.56
C LYS A 393 22.83 2.11 -14.13
N THR A 394 22.21 2.75 -15.12
CA THR A 394 22.72 3.99 -15.73
C THR A 394 22.93 5.08 -14.67
N LEU A 395 21.91 5.31 -13.83
CA LEU A 395 22.02 6.28 -12.73
C LEU A 395 23.06 5.88 -11.66
N CYS A 396 23.44 4.61 -11.53
CA CYS A 396 24.52 4.22 -10.60
C CYS A 396 25.93 4.47 -11.16
N HIS A 397 26.08 4.63 -12.48
CA HIS A 397 27.38 4.76 -13.14
C HIS A 397 27.66 6.15 -13.73
N GLU A 398 26.62 6.88 -14.15
CA GLU A 398 26.80 8.16 -14.82
C GLU A 398 27.25 9.28 -13.88
N LYS A 399 28.04 10.22 -14.42
CA LYS A 399 28.51 11.43 -13.72
C LYS A 399 27.38 12.35 -13.23
N HIS A 400 26.19 12.26 -13.82
CA HIS A 400 25.00 13.01 -13.39
C HIS A 400 23.95 12.10 -12.73
N GLY A 401 24.37 10.88 -12.39
CA GLY A 401 23.59 9.87 -11.69
C GLY A 401 23.57 10.11 -10.18
N PHE A 402 23.57 9.03 -9.40
CA PHE A 402 23.57 9.07 -7.95
C PHE A 402 24.95 9.42 -7.40
N GLU A 403 24.95 10.33 -6.43
CA GLU A 403 26.16 10.81 -5.79
C GLU A 403 26.23 10.39 -4.33
N ASN A 404 27.45 10.25 -3.81
CA ASN A 404 27.63 10.01 -2.40
C ASN A 404 27.05 11.18 -1.58
N GLY A 405 26.35 10.87 -0.50
CA GLY A 405 25.66 11.88 0.31
C GLY A 405 24.36 12.39 -0.30
N ASP A 406 23.91 11.88 -1.46
CA ASP A 406 22.54 12.12 -1.91
C ASP A 406 21.56 11.65 -0.84
N THR A 407 20.72 12.56 -0.37
CA THR A 407 19.59 12.22 0.50
C THR A 407 18.45 11.59 -0.31
N PRO A 408 17.47 10.94 0.34
CA PRO A 408 16.28 10.44 -0.36
C PRO A 408 15.53 11.52 -1.18
N LEU A 409 15.64 12.80 -0.81
CA LEU A 409 15.05 13.88 -1.61
C LEU A 409 15.82 14.13 -2.92
N HIS A 410 17.15 14.03 -2.91
CA HIS A 410 17.95 14.11 -4.14
C HIS A 410 17.61 12.94 -5.08
N THR A 411 17.60 11.72 -4.54
CA THR A 411 17.36 10.51 -5.33
C THR A 411 15.95 10.46 -5.92
N ALA A 412 14.92 10.90 -5.18
CA ALA A 412 13.56 11.03 -5.71
C ALA A 412 13.50 11.97 -6.92
N ILE A 413 14.24 13.08 -6.88
CA ILE A 413 14.33 14.03 -7.99
C ILE A 413 15.11 13.41 -9.14
N LYS A 414 16.27 12.77 -8.94
CA LYS A 414 17.07 12.12 -10.01
C LYS A 414 16.32 10.98 -10.69
N MET A 415 15.59 10.20 -9.91
CA MET A 415 14.69 9.14 -10.39
C MET A 415 13.42 9.67 -11.05
N GLY A 416 13.13 10.98 -11.03
CA GLY A 416 11.88 11.52 -11.59
C GLY A 416 10.63 10.93 -10.92
N GLU A 417 10.76 10.51 -9.66
CA GLU A 417 9.75 9.90 -8.80
C GLU A 417 9.24 10.92 -7.76
N TYR A 418 9.36 12.21 -8.06
CA TYR A 418 8.94 13.27 -7.16
C TYR A 418 7.41 13.38 -7.11
N ARG A 419 6.79 13.02 -5.98
CA ARG A 419 5.32 12.91 -5.80
C ARG A 419 4.72 14.08 -5.00
N TYR A 420 5.18 15.31 -5.25
CA TYR A 420 4.63 16.53 -4.67
C TYR A 420 4.59 16.47 -3.13
N GLU A 421 3.42 16.65 -2.48
CA GLU A 421 3.27 16.58 -1.01
C GLU A 421 3.76 15.26 -0.41
N GLU A 422 3.63 14.12 -1.11
CA GLU A 422 4.05 12.83 -0.57
C GLU A 422 5.57 12.77 -0.38
N THR A 423 6.34 13.42 -1.26
CA THR A 423 7.81 13.49 -1.16
C THR A 423 8.25 14.47 -0.08
N ILE A 424 7.66 15.67 -0.03
CA ILE A 424 8.02 16.67 0.99
C ILE A 424 7.61 16.21 2.40
N SER A 425 6.45 15.57 2.55
CA SER A 425 5.99 15.06 3.85
C SER A 425 6.92 13.99 4.46
N MET A 426 7.75 13.35 3.65
CA MET A 426 8.67 12.29 4.09
C MET A 426 10.13 12.77 4.18
N PHE A 427 10.55 13.61 3.25
CA PHE A 427 11.95 13.96 3.05
C PHE A 427 12.22 15.47 3.13
N GLY A 428 11.24 16.27 3.54
CA GLY A 428 11.34 17.73 3.67
C GLY A 428 12.45 18.18 4.63
N GLN A 429 12.80 17.36 5.62
CA GLN A 429 13.96 17.59 6.50
C GLN A 429 15.29 17.68 5.73
N PHE A 430 15.35 17.13 4.51
CA PHE A 430 16.54 17.15 3.67
C PHE A 430 16.55 18.28 2.62
N ILE A 431 15.57 19.19 2.63
CA ILE A 431 15.33 20.17 1.55
C ILE A 431 16.50 21.11 1.25
N ASN A 432 17.38 21.35 2.23
CA ASN A 432 18.57 22.19 2.09
C ASN A 432 19.88 21.42 2.37
N VAL A 433 19.82 20.09 2.53
CA VAL A 433 21.01 19.27 2.78
C VAL A 433 21.80 19.16 1.50
N LYS A 434 23.12 19.30 1.59
CA LYS A 434 24.02 19.16 0.45
C LYS A 434 24.55 17.73 0.37
N ASN A 435 24.62 17.17 -0.84
CA ASN A 435 25.37 15.94 -1.09
C ASN A 435 26.89 16.21 -1.07
N LYS A 436 27.73 15.19 -1.35
CA LYS A 436 29.20 15.37 -1.34
C LYS A 436 29.73 16.26 -2.47
N GLU A 437 28.95 16.50 -3.52
CA GLU A 437 29.28 17.51 -4.55
C GLU A 437 28.89 18.95 -4.14
N GLY A 438 28.30 19.13 -2.95
CA GLY A 438 27.85 20.43 -2.47
C GLY A 438 26.49 20.88 -3.05
N LYS A 439 25.79 20.01 -3.78
CA LYS A 439 24.49 20.28 -4.39
C LYS A 439 23.35 20.00 -3.42
N THR A 440 22.37 20.88 -3.40
CA THR A 440 21.08 20.70 -2.71
C THR A 440 20.06 20.02 -3.63
N PRO A 441 18.90 19.56 -3.13
CA PRO A 441 17.82 19.07 -3.98
C PRO A 441 17.32 20.09 -5.00
N LEU A 442 17.38 21.39 -4.67
CA LEU A 442 17.04 22.47 -5.60
C LEU A 442 18.04 22.54 -6.77
N ASP A 443 19.33 22.36 -6.50
CA ASP A 443 20.38 22.34 -7.53
C ASP A 443 20.19 21.13 -8.46
N VAL A 444 19.89 19.95 -7.90
CA VAL A 444 19.60 18.76 -8.70
C VAL A 444 18.34 18.94 -9.56
N ALA A 445 17.29 19.60 -9.06
CA ALA A 445 16.12 19.92 -9.88
C ALA A 445 16.44 20.90 -11.03
N LEU A 446 17.34 21.86 -10.79
CA LEU A 446 17.80 22.82 -11.78
C LEU A 446 18.57 22.14 -12.93
N GLU A 447 19.45 21.19 -12.64
CA GLU A 447 20.21 20.44 -13.65
C GLU A 447 19.29 19.68 -14.63
N ARG A 448 18.06 19.36 -14.21
CA ARG A 448 17.09 18.64 -15.03
C ARG A 448 16.33 19.51 -16.03
N VAL A 449 16.45 20.84 -15.98
CA VAL A 449 15.68 21.75 -16.86
C VAL A 449 15.84 21.39 -18.34
N HIS A 450 17.05 21.02 -18.78
CA HIS A 450 17.34 20.68 -20.17
C HIS A 450 16.88 19.28 -20.60
N THR A 451 16.60 18.39 -19.64
CA THR A 451 16.12 17.03 -19.91
C THR A 451 14.60 16.96 -20.08
N PHE A 452 13.88 18.06 -19.79
CA PHE A 452 12.42 18.07 -19.82
C PHE A 452 11.89 18.29 -21.25
N ARG A 453 11.20 17.29 -21.79
CA ARG A 453 10.46 17.37 -23.06
C ARG A 453 8.95 17.20 -22.81
N GLY A 454 8.26 18.28 -22.41
CA GLY A 454 6.79 18.36 -22.44
C GLY A 454 6.00 17.25 -21.73
N ASP A 455 6.61 16.48 -20.82
CA ASP A 455 5.96 15.34 -20.17
C ASP A 455 4.83 15.84 -19.24
N GLN A 456 3.64 15.24 -19.37
CA GLN A 456 2.49 15.45 -18.48
C GLN A 456 2.77 14.93 -17.05
N ASN A 457 3.86 14.18 -16.86
CA ASN A 457 4.28 13.73 -15.53
C ASN A 457 4.91 14.87 -14.72
N VAL A 458 4.10 15.38 -13.79
CA VAL A 458 4.45 16.41 -12.80
C VAL A 458 5.75 16.08 -12.05
N GLY A 459 6.02 14.82 -11.74
CA GLY A 459 7.19 14.37 -10.99
C GLY A 459 8.51 14.39 -11.76
N LYS A 460 8.47 14.65 -13.08
CA LYS A 460 9.64 14.85 -13.93
C LYS A 460 9.82 16.31 -14.36
N ASN A 461 8.86 17.18 -14.04
CA ASN A 461 8.91 18.58 -14.45
C ASN A 461 9.78 19.41 -13.51
N ALA A 462 10.95 19.86 -14.00
CA ALA A 462 11.92 20.62 -13.21
C ALA A 462 11.32 21.93 -12.62
N TYR A 463 10.55 22.68 -13.41
CA TYR A 463 9.93 23.94 -12.94
C TYR A 463 8.93 23.69 -11.82
N PHE A 464 8.10 22.67 -11.95
CA PHE A 464 7.17 22.25 -10.91
C PHE A 464 7.90 21.87 -9.62
N ILE A 465 8.92 21.02 -9.72
CA ILE A 465 9.70 20.53 -8.58
C ILE A 465 10.38 21.70 -7.89
N MET A 466 11.10 22.54 -8.64
CA MET A 466 11.77 23.73 -8.09
C MET A 466 10.79 24.68 -7.40
N LYS A 467 9.64 24.96 -8.02
CA LYS A 467 8.61 25.80 -7.43
C LYS A 467 8.09 25.21 -6.12
N HIS A 468 7.82 23.90 -6.10
CA HIS A 468 7.34 23.23 -4.91
C HIS A 468 8.39 23.21 -3.79
N LEU A 469 9.66 22.96 -4.11
CA LEU A 469 10.77 23.02 -3.16
C LEU A 469 10.89 24.43 -2.55
N LEU A 470 10.88 25.49 -3.37
CA LEU A 470 10.95 26.88 -2.91
C LEU A 470 9.79 27.24 -1.99
N ASN A 471 8.57 26.84 -2.35
CA ASN A 471 7.38 27.05 -1.51
C ASN A 471 7.46 26.33 -0.15
N ASN A 472 8.30 25.30 -0.03
CA ASN A 472 8.52 24.53 1.19
C ASN A 472 9.85 24.87 1.90
N GLY A 473 10.48 26.00 1.56
CA GLY A 473 11.64 26.52 2.29
C GLY A 473 13.01 26.13 1.72
N ALA A 474 13.08 25.65 0.47
CA ALA A 474 14.37 25.52 -0.22
C ALA A 474 15.02 26.89 -0.41
N ARG A 475 16.32 26.99 -0.13
CA ARG A 475 17.08 28.24 -0.26
C ARG A 475 17.66 28.34 -1.67
N LYS A 476 17.48 29.51 -2.30
CA LYS A 476 18.10 29.81 -3.60
C LYS A 476 19.61 29.85 -3.48
N THR A 477 20.28 28.91 -4.13
CA THR A 477 21.74 28.82 -4.20
C THR A 477 22.32 29.83 -5.19
N ASN A 478 23.65 29.96 -5.21
CA ASN A 478 24.31 30.79 -6.22
C ASN A 478 24.10 30.23 -7.63
N LEU A 479 24.11 28.90 -7.80
CA LEU A 479 23.80 28.25 -9.07
C LEU A 479 22.40 28.61 -9.57
N TYR A 480 21.39 28.55 -8.68
CA TYR A 480 20.03 28.93 -9.01
C TYR A 480 19.91 30.40 -9.44
N LYS A 481 20.60 31.31 -8.74
CA LYS A 481 20.60 32.75 -9.07
C LYS A 481 21.27 33.02 -10.42
N LEU A 482 22.38 32.34 -10.70
CA LEU A 482 23.12 32.47 -11.97
C LEU A 482 22.32 31.96 -13.16
N ALA A 483 21.45 30.96 -12.97
CA ALA A 483 20.61 30.42 -14.04
C ALA A 483 19.43 31.32 -14.45
N ASP A 484 19.18 32.43 -13.72
CA ASP A 484 18.14 33.43 -14.00
C ASP A 484 16.74 32.85 -14.33
N ILE A 485 16.35 31.78 -13.63
CA ILE A 485 15.14 30.99 -13.96
C ILE A 485 13.94 31.29 -13.04
N ASP A 486 14.11 32.19 -12.06
CA ASP A 486 13.12 32.43 -10.99
C ASP A 486 11.76 32.86 -11.52
N SER A 487 11.74 33.74 -12.52
CA SER A 487 10.52 34.21 -13.18
C SER A 487 9.76 33.07 -13.83
N ALA A 488 10.46 32.19 -14.56
CA ALA A 488 9.87 31.03 -15.21
C ALA A 488 9.31 30.02 -14.19
N VAL A 489 10.06 29.75 -13.11
CA VAL A 489 9.63 28.86 -12.03
C VAL A 489 8.38 29.39 -11.33
N LYS A 490 8.32 30.69 -11.02
CA LYS A 490 7.14 31.33 -10.42
C LYS A 490 5.93 31.32 -11.35
N ALA A 491 6.15 31.58 -12.64
CA ALA A 491 5.12 31.61 -13.66
C ALA A 491 4.54 30.21 -13.94
N TYR A 492 5.34 29.15 -13.80
CA TYR A 492 4.92 27.79 -14.13
C TYR A 492 3.57 27.40 -13.49
N ARG A 493 2.67 26.88 -14.32
CA ARG A 493 1.39 26.30 -13.94
C ARG A 493 1.26 24.96 -14.64
N TYR A 494 0.87 23.93 -13.89
CA TYR A 494 0.53 22.65 -14.47
C TYR A 494 -0.82 22.78 -15.19
N SER A 495 -0.89 22.30 -16.44
CA SER A 495 -2.14 22.29 -17.20
C SER A 495 -2.95 21.06 -16.81
N ASN A 496 -4.12 21.27 -16.20
CA ASN A 496 -5.02 20.18 -15.83
C ASN A 496 -5.68 19.57 -17.10
N PRO A 497 -5.33 18.33 -17.50
CA PRO A 497 -5.84 17.75 -18.74
C PRO A 497 -7.35 17.49 -18.68
N TYR A 498 -7.90 17.22 -17.49
CA TYR A 498 -9.31 16.87 -17.28
C TYR A 498 -10.25 18.08 -17.42
N VAL A 499 -9.75 19.30 -17.20
CA VAL A 499 -10.55 20.51 -17.35
C VAL A 499 -11.00 20.72 -18.80
N GLN A 500 -10.18 20.28 -19.76
CA GLN A 500 -10.46 20.40 -21.20
C GLN A 500 -11.62 19.50 -21.64
N GLU A 501 -11.91 18.43 -20.89
CA GLU A 501 -13.03 17.52 -21.17
C GLU A 501 -14.39 18.09 -20.74
N ILE A 502 -14.42 19.17 -19.95
CA ILE A 502 -15.63 19.71 -19.34
C ILE A 502 -16.37 20.62 -20.32
N ARG A 503 -17.63 20.27 -20.61
CA ARG A 503 -18.49 20.92 -21.60
C ARG A 503 -19.86 21.25 -21.00
N ALA A 504 -20.50 22.32 -21.50
CA ALA A 504 -21.83 22.73 -21.04
C ALA A 504 -22.94 21.70 -21.35
N SER A 505 -22.78 20.91 -22.41
CA SER A 505 -23.75 19.89 -22.84
C SER A 505 -23.61 18.54 -22.13
N MET A 506 -22.63 18.38 -21.24
CA MET A 506 -22.34 17.08 -20.64
C MET A 506 -23.37 16.70 -19.57
N SER A 507 -23.70 15.43 -19.46
CA SER A 507 -24.52 14.86 -18.38
C SER A 507 -23.78 14.86 -17.04
N TYR A 508 -24.52 14.69 -15.94
CA TYR A 508 -23.90 14.52 -14.62
C TYR A 508 -23.05 13.23 -14.54
N GLY A 509 -23.50 12.15 -15.16
CA GLY A 509 -22.77 10.88 -15.21
C GLY A 509 -21.41 11.01 -15.92
N GLU A 510 -21.35 11.74 -17.05
CA GLU A 510 -20.09 12.02 -17.75
C GLU A 510 -19.14 12.85 -16.90
N PHE A 511 -19.64 13.86 -16.20
CA PHE A 511 -18.82 14.66 -15.29
C PHE A 511 -18.28 13.83 -14.11
N LYS A 512 -19.13 12.99 -13.51
CA LYS A 512 -18.73 12.07 -12.44
C LYS A 512 -17.68 11.07 -12.90
N ARG A 513 -17.75 10.62 -14.17
CA ARG A 513 -16.72 9.79 -14.79
C ARG A 513 -15.37 10.50 -14.85
N ILE A 514 -15.33 11.80 -15.15
CA ILE A 514 -14.09 12.60 -15.11
C ILE A 514 -13.52 12.62 -13.69
N LEU A 515 -14.34 12.92 -12.69
CA LEU A 515 -13.88 12.94 -11.28
C LEU A 515 -13.36 11.58 -10.81
N ARG A 516 -13.99 10.50 -11.25
CA ARG A 516 -13.52 9.13 -11.02
C ARG A 516 -12.17 8.89 -11.67
N ASN A 517 -12.02 9.24 -12.96
CA ASN A 517 -10.76 9.06 -13.69
C ASN A 517 -9.60 9.82 -13.03
N ILE A 518 -9.86 10.97 -12.38
CA ILE A 518 -8.85 11.68 -11.57
C ILE A 518 -8.42 10.85 -10.35
N GLY A 519 -9.37 10.24 -9.64
CA GLY A 519 -9.07 9.39 -8.47
C GLY A 519 -8.35 8.09 -8.81
N GLU A 520 -8.56 7.59 -10.03
CA GLU A 520 -7.94 6.38 -10.58
C GLU A 520 -6.61 6.68 -11.32
N ASP A 521 -6.16 7.95 -11.41
CA ASP A 521 -4.89 8.29 -12.04
C ASP A 521 -3.73 8.33 -11.04
N HIS A 522 -2.98 7.23 -10.99
CA HIS A 522 -1.86 6.99 -10.07
C HIS A 522 -0.57 7.75 -10.40
N ARG A 523 -0.53 8.46 -11.55
CA ARG A 523 0.56 9.41 -11.85
C ARG A 523 0.59 10.54 -10.83
N PHE A 524 -0.56 10.87 -10.26
CA PHE A 524 -0.70 11.94 -9.28
C PHE A 524 -0.74 11.41 -7.85
N CYS A 525 -0.20 12.19 -6.91
CA CYS A 525 -0.42 11.93 -5.49
C CYS A 525 -1.86 12.33 -5.09
N LEU A 526 -2.35 11.79 -3.96
CA LEU A 526 -3.73 12.02 -3.52
C LEU A 526 -4.08 13.52 -3.36
N LYS A 527 -3.14 14.34 -2.87
CA LYS A 527 -3.38 15.79 -2.77
C LYS A 527 -3.49 16.44 -4.14
N PHE A 528 -2.68 16.00 -5.10
CA PHE A 528 -2.72 16.55 -6.44
C PHE A 528 -4.02 16.17 -7.16
N GLN A 529 -4.46 14.91 -7.05
CA GLN A 529 -5.77 14.45 -7.54
C GLN A 529 -6.91 15.32 -6.97
N LYS A 530 -6.90 15.59 -5.66
CA LYS A 530 -7.87 16.48 -5.01
C LYS A 530 -7.87 17.89 -5.60
N ASN A 531 -6.70 18.46 -5.87
CA ASN A 531 -6.59 19.79 -6.47
C ASN A 531 -7.13 19.80 -7.92
N LEU A 532 -6.82 18.77 -8.71
CA LEU A 532 -7.36 18.62 -10.07
C LEU A 532 -8.89 18.52 -10.06
N ALA A 533 -9.45 17.75 -9.13
CA ALA A 533 -10.90 17.60 -8.97
C ALA A 533 -11.59 18.92 -8.61
N VAL A 534 -11.00 19.72 -7.70
CA VAL A 534 -11.51 21.05 -7.35
C VAL A 534 -11.59 21.97 -8.58
N GLU A 535 -10.55 21.98 -9.41
CA GLU A 535 -10.52 22.79 -10.63
C GLU A 535 -11.59 22.34 -11.63
N CYS A 536 -11.73 21.03 -11.82
CA CYS A 536 -12.79 20.45 -12.64
C CYS A 536 -14.19 20.84 -12.13
N ILE A 537 -14.43 20.79 -10.82
CA ILE A 537 -15.72 21.17 -10.23
C ILE A 537 -16.02 22.65 -10.44
N LYS A 538 -15.03 23.53 -10.25
CA LYS A 538 -15.16 24.96 -10.53
C LYS A 538 -15.52 25.21 -12.00
N ARG A 539 -14.84 24.53 -12.93
CA ARG A 539 -15.14 24.64 -14.36
C ARG A 539 -16.52 24.10 -14.71
N PHE A 540 -16.92 22.97 -14.13
CA PHE A 540 -18.23 22.37 -14.33
C PHE A 540 -19.35 23.31 -13.90
N ILE A 541 -19.22 23.91 -12.71
CA ILE A 541 -20.14 24.93 -12.20
C ILE A 541 -20.21 26.10 -13.17
N GLU A 542 -19.07 26.60 -13.64
CA GLU A 542 -18.99 27.76 -14.55
C GLU A 542 -19.75 27.54 -15.86
N VAL A 543 -19.53 26.41 -16.54
CA VAL A 543 -20.11 26.17 -17.87
C VAL A 543 -21.54 25.66 -17.84
N ASN A 544 -22.02 25.16 -16.70
CA ASN A 544 -23.38 24.62 -16.55
C ASN A 544 -24.37 25.60 -15.87
N LYS A 545 -23.98 26.85 -15.59
CA LYS A 545 -24.83 27.84 -14.88
C LYS A 545 -26.23 28.03 -15.45
N GLN A 546 -26.40 27.83 -16.76
CA GLN A 546 -27.68 28.01 -17.47
C GLN A 546 -28.42 26.69 -17.75
N HIS A 547 -27.89 25.57 -17.26
CA HIS A 547 -28.50 24.26 -17.49
C HIS A 547 -29.81 24.13 -16.68
N PRO A 548 -30.91 23.63 -17.26
CA PRO A 548 -32.21 23.57 -16.57
C PRO A 548 -32.15 22.87 -15.20
N ASN A 549 -31.43 21.75 -15.11
CA ASN A 549 -31.27 20.97 -13.88
C ASN A 549 -29.99 21.34 -13.08
N PHE A 550 -29.50 22.58 -13.17
CA PHE A 550 -28.24 22.99 -12.55
C PHE A 550 -28.23 22.74 -11.02
N GLU A 551 -29.29 23.14 -10.32
CA GLU A 551 -29.38 22.99 -8.86
C GLU A 551 -29.36 21.52 -8.44
N ASP A 552 -30.18 20.67 -9.07
CA ASP A 552 -30.26 19.23 -8.76
C ASP A 552 -28.92 18.53 -8.98
N ARG A 553 -28.20 18.87 -10.05
CA ARG A 553 -26.88 18.32 -10.35
C ARG A 553 -25.85 18.70 -9.29
N LEU A 554 -25.90 19.94 -8.77
CA LEU A 554 -25.01 20.38 -7.70
C LEU A 554 -25.36 19.75 -6.35
N LEU A 555 -26.65 19.56 -6.07
CA LEU A 555 -27.09 18.83 -4.88
C LEU A 555 -26.67 17.36 -4.94
N GLN A 556 -26.80 16.71 -6.09
CA GLN A 556 -26.31 15.34 -6.30
C GLN A 556 -24.79 15.25 -6.16
N LEU A 557 -24.04 16.19 -6.75
CA LEU A 557 -22.59 16.28 -6.56
C LEU A 557 -22.21 16.40 -5.09
N ARG A 558 -22.91 17.26 -4.36
CA ARG A 558 -22.70 17.45 -2.93
C ARG A 558 -22.98 16.16 -2.15
N ASN A 559 -24.06 15.45 -2.46
CA ASN A 559 -24.40 14.18 -1.81
C ASN A 559 -23.35 13.10 -2.09
N ASP A 560 -22.91 12.97 -3.34
CA ASP A 560 -21.87 12.00 -3.73
C ASP A 560 -20.54 12.30 -3.01
N ILE A 561 -20.11 13.57 -3.02
CA ILE A 561 -18.86 14.00 -2.37
C ILE A 561 -18.90 13.82 -0.87
N ASN A 562 -20.05 14.04 -0.24
CA ASN A 562 -20.22 13.85 1.20
C ASN A 562 -20.51 12.37 1.56
N GLY A 563 -20.62 11.48 0.57
CA GLY A 563 -21.02 10.08 0.70
C GLY A 563 -22.35 9.91 1.43
N TYR A 564 -23.30 10.78 1.14
CA TYR A 564 -24.71 10.63 1.52
C TYR A 564 -25.50 9.79 0.51
N SER A 565 -24.98 9.66 -0.72
CA SER A 565 -25.44 8.70 -1.72
C SER A 565 -25.04 7.28 -1.33
N SER A 566 -25.56 6.27 -2.03
CA SER A 566 -25.16 4.88 -1.81
C SER A 566 -23.64 4.67 -1.97
N ASP A 567 -23.11 3.58 -1.41
CA ASP A 567 -21.67 3.30 -1.48
C ASP A 567 -21.18 3.19 -2.93
N GLU A 568 -21.95 2.55 -3.80
CA GLU A 568 -21.68 2.42 -5.24
C GLU A 568 -21.72 3.76 -5.97
N GLU A 569 -22.67 4.63 -5.64
CA GLU A 569 -22.74 5.95 -6.26
C GLU A 569 -21.57 6.83 -5.82
N SER A 570 -21.25 6.87 -4.53
CA SER A 570 -20.20 7.76 -4.01
C SER A 570 -18.78 7.22 -4.25
N ALA A 571 -18.61 5.93 -4.55
CA ALA A 571 -17.31 5.25 -4.65
C ALA A 571 -16.27 5.98 -5.51
N GLY A 572 -16.66 6.43 -6.71
CA GLY A 572 -15.75 7.10 -7.64
C GLY A 572 -15.20 8.44 -7.16
N VAL A 573 -15.78 9.05 -6.13
CA VAL A 573 -15.34 10.33 -5.56
C VAL A 573 -14.88 10.22 -4.10
N LYS A 574 -14.85 9.00 -3.53
CA LYS A 574 -14.41 8.75 -2.13
C LYS A 574 -13.02 9.30 -1.82
N TYR A 575 -12.11 9.30 -2.78
CA TYR A 575 -10.75 9.82 -2.61
C TYR A 575 -10.74 11.29 -2.14
N ILE A 576 -11.76 12.09 -2.48
CA ILE A 576 -11.91 13.48 -2.01
C ILE A 576 -12.01 13.53 -0.48
N ARG A 577 -12.69 12.56 0.13
CA ARG A 577 -12.83 12.40 1.59
C ARG A 577 -11.70 11.59 2.23
N GLN A 578 -10.82 10.96 1.45
CA GLN A 578 -9.73 10.17 2.00
C GLN A 578 -8.80 11.04 2.87
N LEU A 579 -8.64 10.67 4.13
CA LEU A 579 -7.84 11.41 5.09
C LEU A 579 -6.35 11.20 4.81
N ARG A 580 -5.55 12.26 4.95
CA ARG A 580 -4.07 12.23 4.79
C ARG A 580 -3.33 12.41 6.11
N SER A 581 -4.04 12.35 7.24
CA SER A 581 -3.45 12.56 8.56
C SER A 581 -2.47 11.44 8.89
N LYS A 582 -1.30 11.82 9.40
CA LYS A 582 -0.32 10.90 9.97
C LYS A 582 -0.50 10.66 11.47
N LEU A 583 -1.37 11.45 12.12
CA LEU A 583 -1.64 11.32 13.55
C LEU A 583 -2.67 10.22 13.80
N TRP A 584 -2.26 9.18 14.51
CA TRP A 584 -3.06 7.99 14.82
C TRP A 584 -4.41 8.29 15.47
N ILE A 585 -4.44 9.16 16.47
CA ILE A 585 -5.68 9.56 17.14
C ILE A 585 -6.70 10.17 16.15
N ILE A 586 -6.23 10.97 15.21
CA ILE A 586 -7.08 11.59 14.19
C ILE A 586 -7.61 10.54 13.20
N ARG A 587 -6.80 9.51 12.87
CA ARG A 587 -7.23 8.39 12.00
C ARG A 587 -8.37 7.61 12.64
N GLN A 588 -8.28 7.33 13.94
CA GLN A 588 -9.29 6.58 14.68
C GLN A 588 -10.61 7.35 14.86
N LEU A 589 -10.53 8.66 15.06
CA LEU A 589 -11.71 9.52 15.22
C LEU A 589 -12.43 9.79 13.90
N ARG A 590 -11.69 9.96 12.80
CA ARG A 590 -12.26 10.37 11.50
C ARG A 590 -12.44 9.23 10.51
N GLY A 591 -11.83 8.07 10.76
CA GLY A 591 -11.77 6.98 9.80
C GLY A 591 -11.00 7.33 8.53
N LEU A 592 -10.92 6.36 7.61
CA LEU A 592 -10.22 6.54 6.33
C LEU A 592 -10.90 7.59 5.44
N TYR A 593 -12.23 7.64 5.46
CA TYR A 593 -13.06 8.55 4.67
C TYR A 593 -13.80 9.55 5.56
N GLY A 594 -13.06 10.56 6.04
CA GLY A 594 -13.56 11.57 6.98
C GLY A 594 -13.75 12.95 6.36
N TRP A 595 -13.98 13.94 7.23
CA TRP A 595 -14.00 15.35 6.83
C TRP A 595 -12.61 15.82 6.38
N THR A 596 -12.53 16.51 5.24
CA THR A 596 -11.27 17.07 4.71
C THR A 596 -11.43 18.52 4.27
N SER A 597 -10.31 19.27 4.24
CA SER A 597 -10.31 20.65 3.76
C SER A 597 -10.70 20.77 2.28
N THR A 598 -10.34 19.80 1.44
CA THR A 598 -10.77 19.74 0.03
C THR A 598 -12.28 19.57 -0.08
N GLN A 599 -12.86 18.66 0.70
CA GLN A 599 -14.30 18.47 0.74
C GLN A 599 -15.01 19.76 1.17
N TRP A 600 -14.49 20.45 2.19
CA TRP A 600 -15.01 21.74 2.61
C TRP A 600 -14.93 22.80 1.51
N GLU A 601 -13.79 22.94 0.82
CA GLU A 601 -13.65 23.88 -0.30
C GLU A 601 -14.68 23.63 -1.40
N ILE A 602 -14.90 22.36 -1.75
CA ILE A 602 -15.89 21.98 -2.76
C ILE A 602 -17.31 22.32 -2.28
N ASN A 603 -17.67 21.96 -1.05
CA ASN A 603 -18.98 22.26 -0.50
C ASN A 603 -19.25 23.77 -0.47
N SER A 604 -18.27 24.59 -0.06
CA SER A 604 -18.36 26.04 -0.09
C SER A 604 -18.57 26.57 -1.51
N THR A 605 -17.84 26.03 -2.49
CA THR A 605 -17.97 26.40 -3.91
C THR A 605 -19.37 26.05 -4.44
N ILE A 606 -19.90 24.88 -4.10
CA ILE A 606 -21.24 24.45 -4.49
C ILE A 606 -22.31 25.34 -3.86
N ASN A 607 -22.21 25.61 -2.55
CA ASN A 607 -23.19 26.44 -1.84
C ASN A 607 -23.23 27.87 -2.41
N GLN A 608 -22.07 28.47 -2.66
CA GLN A 608 -21.98 29.78 -3.29
C GLN A 608 -22.64 29.79 -4.68
N ALA A 609 -22.43 28.74 -5.49
CA ALA A 609 -23.03 28.63 -6.81
C ALA A 609 -24.56 28.49 -6.75
N LEU A 610 -25.08 27.72 -5.79
CA LEU A 610 -26.52 27.55 -5.56
C LEU A 610 -27.18 28.86 -5.11
N GLU A 611 -26.55 29.61 -4.20
CA GLU A 611 -27.04 30.91 -3.75
C GLU A 611 -27.08 31.94 -4.89
N GLN A 612 -26.02 32.01 -5.69
CA GLN A 612 -25.96 32.90 -6.86
C GLN A 612 -26.99 32.56 -7.92
N HIS A 613 -27.30 31.27 -8.11
CA HIS A 613 -28.33 30.83 -9.06
C HIS A 613 -29.74 31.17 -8.56
N LYS A 614 -30.02 30.95 -7.27
CA LYS A 614 -31.30 31.33 -6.64
C LYS A 614 -31.55 32.83 -6.72
N ALA A 615 -30.53 33.66 -6.47
CA ALA A 615 -30.64 35.11 -6.57
C ALA A 615 -30.92 35.63 -8.00
N LYS A 616 -30.66 34.80 -9.03
CA LYS A 616 -30.90 35.16 -10.44
C LYS A 616 -32.26 34.69 -10.99
N LYS A 617 -32.94 33.76 -10.31
CA LYS A 617 -34.33 33.45 -10.65
C LYS A 617 -35.18 34.68 -10.27
N PRO A 618 -35.98 35.24 -11.19
CA PRO A 618 -36.84 36.36 -10.84
C PRO A 618 -37.76 35.93 -9.69
N SER A 619 -37.83 36.76 -8.65
CA SER A 619 -38.85 36.63 -7.62
C SER A 619 -40.22 36.64 -8.30
N CYS A 620 -40.85 35.47 -8.42
CA CYS A 620 -42.24 35.32 -8.81
C CYS A 620 -43.18 35.67 -7.65
N PHE A 621 -42.89 36.75 -6.92
CA PHE A 621 -43.80 37.42 -6.00
C PHE A 621 -43.66 38.93 -6.17
N SER A 622 -44.16 39.42 -7.30
CA SER A 622 -44.52 40.83 -7.47
C SER A 622 -45.78 40.91 -8.33
N PHE A 623 -46.91 40.52 -7.74
CA PHE A 623 -48.24 40.82 -8.26
C PHE A 623 -49.13 41.31 -7.09
N PHE A 624 -49.41 42.62 -7.14
CA PHE A 624 -50.43 43.43 -6.46
C PHE A 624 -50.63 43.35 -4.93
N SER A 625 -50.28 44.45 -4.25
CA SER A 625 -51.31 45.19 -3.51
C SER A 625 -51.06 46.70 -3.60
N SER A 626 -52.01 47.40 -4.23
CA SER A 626 -52.13 48.85 -4.18
C SER A 626 -52.85 49.26 -2.90
N THR A 627 -52.39 50.38 -2.33
CA THR A 627 -53.01 51.28 -1.35
C THR A 627 -53.22 50.76 0.08
N GLN A 628 -52.50 51.35 1.04
CA GLN A 628 -52.90 52.62 1.67
C GLN A 628 -51.73 53.27 2.43
N GLN A 629 -51.61 54.59 2.28
CA GLN A 629 -50.85 55.46 3.18
C GLN A 629 -51.38 55.31 4.61
N ARG A 630 -50.46 55.23 5.59
CA ARG A 630 -50.56 56.01 6.84
C ARG A 630 -49.26 55.96 7.65
N GLU A 631 -48.69 57.15 7.78
CA GLU A 631 -48.12 57.77 8.98
C GLU A 631 -46.96 57.10 9.72
N HIS A 632 -45.83 57.81 9.64
CA HIS A 632 -44.75 57.88 10.61
C HIS A 632 -45.26 57.90 12.06
N VAL A 633 -44.75 56.97 12.88
CA VAL A 633 -44.48 57.23 14.31
C VAL A 633 -43.14 56.61 14.69
N HIS A 634 -42.20 57.48 15.03
CA HIS A 634 -40.98 57.19 15.78
C HIS A 634 -41.35 56.55 17.14
N LYS A 635 -40.69 55.46 17.53
CA LYS A 635 -40.42 55.19 18.95
C LYS A 635 -39.20 54.29 19.13
N ASP A 636 -38.26 54.86 19.87
CA ASP A 636 -37.00 54.28 20.33
C ASP A 636 -37.17 53.12 21.33
N LEU A 637 -36.13 52.28 21.35
CA LEU A 637 -35.53 51.56 22.49
C LEU A 637 -36.45 50.85 23.50
N VAL A 638 -36.23 49.53 23.65
CA VAL A 638 -35.76 48.93 24.93
C VAL A 638 -35.01 47.62 24.62
N LEU A 639 -33.75 47.57 25.05
CA LEU A 639 -32.97 46.36 25.28
C LEU A 639 -33.60 45.56 26.42
N ASP A 640 -33.76 44.24 26.26
CA ASP A 640 -33.75 43.38 27.44
C ASP A 640 -32.91 42.12 27.24
N ASN A 641 -31.96 41.99 28.16
CA ASN A 641 -31.00 40.92 28.35
C ASN A 641 -31.68 39.84 29.18
N ARG A 642 -31.64 38.57 28.79
CA ARG A 642 -31.54 37.45 29.76
C ARG A 642 -31.29 36.09 29.08
N SER A 643 -30.13 35.52 29.47
CA SER A 643 -29.88 34.10 29.85
C SER A 643 -30.17 33.00 28.81
N SER A 644 -29.39 31.93 28.61
CA SER A 644 -28.17 31.37 29.20
C SER A 644 -27.93 30.07 28.41
N LEU A 645 -26.78 29.87 27.76
CA LEU A 645 -25.78 28.83 28.12
C LEU A 645 -26.34 27.58 28.82
N VAL A 646 -26.39 26.46 28.11
CA VAL A 646 -26.12 25.12 28.67
C VAL A 646 -25.35 24.31 27.63
N MET A 647 -24.09 24.02 27.95
CA MET A 647 -23.29 22.94 27.35
C MET A 647 -23.70 21.60 27.97
N GLY A 648 -23.68 20.56 27.15
CA GLY A 648 -23.71 19.14 27.51
C GLY A 648 -23.18 18.33 26.34
#